data_AF-A0AA36J572-F1
#
_entry.id   AF-A0AA36J572-F1
#
_cell.length_a   1.000
_cell.length_b   1.000
_cell.length_c   1.000
_cell.angle_alpha   90.00
_cell.angle_beta   90.00
_cell.angle_gamma   90.00
#
_symmetry.space_group_name_H-M   'P 1'
#
loop_
_entity.id
_entity.type
_entity.pdbx_description
1 polymer ?
#
loop_
_entity_poly.entity_id
_entity_poly.type
_entity_poly.pdbx_seq_one_letter_code
_entity_poly.pdbx_strand_id
1 'polypeptide(L)'
;MVGSDSTDRLSSPTSGYVDMAQPWQDLELSLVKANGQANGHSPHWQRNGDSGCSSSNSVTRPLVEPEVEEEVVDLSHTCYNLIFVSGRASVLAPMLAVAAGQFGMLWIVGWTSPEYFFESGQWIVPISDYWSVNAMKCLSMLLTLFRVSGEFKDAAKLYRVLTHRPAVHMTLQQRILGFGAFLLQYLVAVVVLLMAIQLILASTTPIATIGKLWVVFATLDFDNYLCNFILFIFDCEHAFDWGVSLSRRSVRRLGGPPCRTWLLIYWAPVGVALLCVCLSVYFNICPLTAVHYGPVENLEPVLMLTSAMGLPQSCCAPQVHIPPADVDHGVQVSVPCVTTSEASSQNAAPEVYYVVVPDGRPSPSSLQVMDGRGGDGNRGLRYGQVTARPLQMRWWLTSHGFEPTVYDVMRKSGTGGLGLYQSNFPNLAEWKIQDFPWGARARIFVTAVNPSTGALSPLPVQSAVIMRKVCSSHCLRCDSEGACLECDAGFVLQEAASTVSLGTRLFKICAPCGLGCAKCNAAGAGHCDAGGCLPGHGLADKVCLPCAGTPCLSCDQAGAGMAPLVLSDAEEKDGLTPSAAVRATELPCRSCPATFGLGENGRCQPCQVQGCRNCPELGMCQACKEGATLRISPGNGSFLQECLLCAEHCARCELLGEGRCDPEQCHPGFSLTPTGVCAPCSMHCSNCTKAGPGHCDLGSCRPGYGLQGAAGCSKCQVEGCDVCDSYGCDVCREGFGLTPDRSCEACATACKRCTGAGGGGCAECVPGFGLEAGHCSACADQCEHCEEMGPGQCDVGACASGWLAANVSGAMICVRDRRPRDWPM
;
A
#
# COMPACT_ATOMS: atom_id res chain seq x y z
N MET A 1 38.91 34.62 8.76
CA MET A 1 39.06 34.50 10.22
C MET A 1 38.86 33.04 10.57
N VAL A 2 39.93 32.42 11.10
CA VAL A 2 40.06 31.25 12.01
C VAL A 2 38.99 30.15 11.89
N GLY A 3 39.29 28.86 11.66
CA GLY A 3 40.52 28.10 11.65
C GLY A 3 40.20 26.64 11.28
N SER A 4 41.25 25.94 10.87
CA SER A 4 41.33 24.57 10.38
C SER A 4 41.21 23.48 11.46
N ASP A 5 41.10 22.23 10.97
CA ASP A 5 41.34 20.93 11.63
C ASP A 5 40.21 20.27 12.44
N SER A 6 39.65 19.19 11.87
CA SER A 6 39.75 17.84 12.45
C SER A 6 39.07 16.81 11.52
N THR A 7 39.83 16.23 10.60
CA THR A 7 39.48 14.94 9.97
C THR A 7 39.74 13.82 10.96
N ASP A 8 38.69 13.33 11.61
CA ASP A 8 38.77 12.10 12.41
C ASP A 8 38.85 10.88 11.49
N ARG A 9 40.07 10.33 11.43
CA ARG A 9 40.35 8.99 10.93
C ARG A 9 39.69 7.97 11.87
N LEU A 10 38.59 7.38 11.42
CA LEU A 10 38.15 6.08 11.93
C LEU A 10 39.17 5.03 11.49
N SER A 11 40.07 4.70 12.40
CA SER A 11 40.95 3.54 12.37
C SER A 11 40.12 2.28 12.13
N SER A 12 40.42 1.55 11.05
CA SER A 12 39.91 0.21 10.86
C SER A 12 40.37 -0.69 12.01
N PRO A 13 39.55 -1.63 12.48
CA PRO A 13 40.02 -2.65 13.39
C PRO A 13 41.03 -3.50 12.61
N THR A 14 42.30 -3.42 13.01
CA THR A 14 43.31 -4.40 12.63
C THR A 14 42.80 -5.78 13.06
N SER A 15 42.29 -6.53 12.09
CA SER A 15 42.08 -7.96 12.16
C SER A 15 43.42 -8.60 12.52
N GLY A 16 43.59 -8.90 13.81
CA GLY A 16 44.61 -9.82 14.27
C GLY A 16 44.28 -11.18 13.70
N TYR A 17 44.86 -11.50 12.55
CA TYR A 17 44.87 -12.85 12.01
C TYR A 17 45.65 -13.70 13.03
N VAL A 18 44.91 -14.44 13.87
CA VAL A 18 45.50 -15.48 14.70
C VAL A 18 45.91 -16.57 13.73
N ASP A 19 47.21 -16.65 13.49
CA ASP A 19 47.84 -17.70 12.71
C ASP A 19 47.58 -19.04 13.43
N MET A 20 46.51 -19.74 13.03
CA MET A 20 46.18 -21.09 13.51
C MET A 20 47.05 -22.16 12.83
N ALA A 21 48.05 -21.77 12.04
CA ALA A 21 49.07 -22.66 11.53
C ALA A 21 50.18 -22.92 12.58
N GLN A 22 49.81 -23.33 13.80
CA GLN A 22 50.74 -24.16 14.56
C GLN A 22 50.73 -25.56 13.92
N PRO A 23 51.92 -26.17 13.68
CA PRO A 23 51.98 -27.43 12.97
C PRO A 23 51.23 -28.49 13.78
N TRP A 24 50.27 -29.16 13.15
CA TRP A 24 49.66 -30.39 13.65
C TRP A 24 50.65 -31.56 13.80
N GLN A 25 51.96 -31.29 13.68
CA GLN A 25 53.06 -32.25 13.82
C GLN A 25 53.24 -32.75 15.26
N ASP A 26 52.69 -32.07 16.27
CA ASP A 26 52.63 -32.58 17.65
C ASP A 26 51.45 -33.55 17.89
N LEU A 27 50.78 -34.04 16.83
CA LEU A 27 50.01 -35.29 16.90
C LEU A 27 50.94 -36.51 16.87
N GLU A 28 51.81 -36.65 17.88
CA GLU A 28 52.19 -37.98 18.32
C GLU A 28 50.98 -38.57 19.06
N LEU A 29 50.03 -39.06 18.26
CA LEU A 29 49.10 -40.09 18.71
C LEU A 29 49.95 -41.22 19.29
N SER A 30 49.60 -41.64 20.50
CA SER A 30 50.01 -42.93 21.04
C SER A 30 49.45 -44.01 20.10
N LEU A 31 50.17 -44.23 19.01
CA LEU A 31 50.02 -45.38 18.14
C LEU A 31 50.35 -46.56 19.04
N VAL A 32 49.32 -47.20 19.60
CA VAL A 32 49.47 -48.52 20.22
C VAL A 32 49.92 -49.41 19.08
N LYS A 33 51.23 -49.57 18.98
CA LYS A 33 51.91 -50.46 18.05
C LYS A 33 51.43 -51.86 18.41
N ALA A 34 50.39 -52.32 17.71
CA ALA A 34 50.01 -53.71 17.72
C ALA A 34 51.20 -54.47 17.12
N ASN A 35 52.09 -54.97 17.99
CA ASN A 35 53.11 -55.94 17.64
C ASN A 35 52.41 -57.29 17.35
N GLY A 36 51.70 -57.35 16.22
CA GLY A 36 51.26 -58.59 15.61
C GLY A 36 52.37 -59.10 14.70
N GLN A 37 53.26 -59.91 15.26
CA GLN A 37 54.28 -60.64 14.51
C GLN A 37 53.56 -61.65 13.60
N ALA A 38 53.47 -61.33 12.31
CA ALA A 38 52.93 -62.20 11.28
C ALA A 38 53.87 -63.39 11.05
N ASN A 39 53.65 -64.50 11.76
CA ASN A 39 54.11 -65.81 11.33
C ASN A 39 53.12 -66.36 10.31
N GLY A 40 53.46 -66.20 9.03
CA GLY A 40 52.76 -66.85 7.94
C GLY A 40 52.97 -68.36 8.01
N HIS A 41 51.90 -69.11 8.21
CA HIS A 41 51.79 -70.52 7.81
C HIS A 41 50.38 -70.75 7.26
N SER A 42 50.35 -71.06 5.97
CA SER A 42 49.17 -71.44 5.19
C SER A 42 48.83 -72.91 5.48
N PRO A 43 47.56 -73.29 5.70
CA PRO A 43 47.17 -74.68 5.57
C PRO A 43 46.23 -74.88 4.37
N HIS A 44 46.76 -75.74 3.51
CA HIS A 44 46.11 -76.50 2.46
C HIS A 44 44.84 -77.20 2.98
N TRP A 45 43.69 -76.93 2.36
CA TRP A 45 42.48 -77.73 2.58
C TRP A 45 42.61 -79.06 1.82
N GLN A 46 42.55 -80.17 2.56
CA GLN A 46 42.40 -81.52 2.02
C GLN A 46 41.12 -82.14 2.61
N ARG A 47 40.34 -82.75 1.73
CA ARG A 47 39.04 -83.38 1.93
C ARG A 47 39.24 -84.86 2.32
N ASN A 48 38.40 -85.35 3.23
CA ASN A 48 38.01 -86.74 3.61
C ASN A 48 37.89 -86.78 5.14
N GLY A 49 36.89 -87.36 5.80
CA GLY A 49 36.15 -88.58 5.52
C GLY A 49 36.32 -89.49 6.75
N ASP A 50 35.20 -89.98 7.29
CA ASP A 50 35.05 -91.08 8.26
C ASP A 50 35.14 -90.87 9.80
N SER A 51 33.95 -91.03 10.41
CA SER A 51 33.52 -92.01 11.43
C SER A 51 34.52 -92.53 12.51
N GLY A 52 34.07 -92.53 13.78
CA GLY A 52 34.68 -93.34 14.85
C GLY A 52 34.30 -92.94 16.29
N CYS A 53 33.62 -93.85 16.99
CA CYS A 53 33.15 -93.74 18.37
C CYS A 53 34.23 -93.73 19.48
N SER A 54 33.78 -93.31 20.67
CA SER A 54 34.19 -93.74 22.02
C SER A 54 35.59 -93.40 22.56
N SER A 55 35.64 -92.61 23.64
CA SER A 55 35.87 -93.12 25.01
C SER A 55 36.18 -91.98 25.99
N SER A 56 35.68 -92.18 27.20
CA SER A 56 35.79 -91.36 28.39
C SER A 56 37.24 -91.22 28.88
N ASN A 57 37.70 -89.99 29.12
CA ASN A 57 38.78 -89.70 30.05
C ASN A 57 38.54 -88.36 30.76
N SER A 58 38.49 -88.41 32.09
CA SER A 58 38.41 -87.26 32.98
C SER A 58 39.74 -86.52 32.98
N VAL A 59 39.82 -85.48 32.16
CA VAL A 59 40.94 -84.54 32.11
C VAL A 59 40.59 -83.34 32.99
N THR A 60 41.41 -83.11 34.02
CA THR A 60 41.55 -81.83 34.73
C THR A 60 41.70 -80.71 33.70
N ARG A 61 40.60 -79.97 33.44
CA ARG A 61 40.60 -78.84 32.52
C ARG A 61 41.57 -77.79 33.07
N PRO A 62 42.60 -77.37 32.31
CA PRO A 62 43.35 -76.18 32.66
C PRO A 62 42.34 -75.03 32.84
N LEU A 63 42.58 -74.16 33.82
CA LEU A 63 41.89 -72.88 33.88
C LEU A 63 42.16 -72.19 32.54
N VAL A 64 41.22 -72.34 31.60
CA VAL A 64 41.19 -71.56 30.37
C VAL A 64 41.03 -70.13 30.86
N GLU A 65 42.08 -69.34 30.72
CA GLU A 65 41.99 -67.90 30.90
C GLU A 65 40.78 -67.45 30.09
N PRO A 66 39.80 -66.79 30.72
CA PRO A 66 38.56 -66.45 30.06
C PRO A 66 38.91 -65.61 28.84
N GLU A 67 38.67 -66.17 27.66
CA GLU A 67 38.84 -65.50 26.37
C GLU A 67 38.04 -64.20 26.45
N VAL A 68 38.76 -63.08 26.51
CA VAL A 68 38.15 -61.75 26.57
C VAL A 68 37.62 -61.50 25.18
N GLU A 69 36.34 -61.79 24.95
CA GLU A 69 35.66 -61.36 23.73
C GLU A 69 35.70 -59.83 23.68
N GLU A 70 36.52 -59.30 22.77
CA GLU A 70 36.54 -57.88 22.44
C GLU A 70 35.37 -57.60 21.50
N GLU A 71 34.45 -56.75 21.94
CA GLU A 71 33.37 -56.23 21.09
C GLU A 71 33.84 -54.89 20.52
N VAL A 72 34.09 -54.82 19.21
CA VAL A 72 34.40 -53.57 18.52
C VAL A 72 33.08 -52.85 18.22
N VAL A 73 32.95 -51.61 18.71
CA VAL A 73 31.79 -50.75 18.43
C VAL A 73 32.20 -49.70 17.40
N ASP A 74 31.64 -49.80 16.20
CA ASP A 74 31.86 -48.83 15.12
C ASP A 74 31.03 -47.56 15.35
N LEU A 75 31.72 -46.44 15.52
CA LEU A 75 31.16 -45.10 15.60
C LEU A 75 30.93 -44.53 14.19
N SER A 76 29.86 -43.77 14.01
CA SER A 76 29.58 -43.07 12.74
C SER A 76 30.43 -41.80 12.58
N HIS A 77 30.61 -41.35 11.34
CA HIS A 77 31.39 -40.16 10.99
C HIS A 77 30.63 -38.85 11.29
N THR A 78 30.27 -38.62 12.55
CA THR A 78 29.60 -37.39 13.00
C THR A 78 30.58 -36.45 13.68
N CYS A 79 30.31 -35.13 13.66
CA CYS A 79 31.10 -34.15 14.42
C CYS A 79 31.17 -34.49 15.92
N TYR A 80 30.11 -35.09 16.47
CA TYR A 80 30.02 -35.51 17.87
C TYR A 80 30.99 -36.65 18.18
N ASN A 81 31.05 -37.67 17.31
CA ASN A 81 32.00 -38.77 17.45
C ASN A 81 33.44 -38.32 17.20
N LEU A 82 33.67 -37.37 16.28
CA LEU A 82 34.99 -36.80 16.04
C LEU A 82 35.58 -36.13 17.30
N ILE A 83 34.75 -35.42 18.08
CA ILE A 83 35.18 -34.83 19.38
C ILE A 83 35.57 -35.92 20.36
N PHE A 84 34.74 -36.96 20.44
CA PHE A 84 34.99 -38.08 21.33
C PHE A 84 36.32 -38.78 21.01
N VAL A 85 36.58 -39.05 19.72
CA VAL A 85 37.81 -39.71 19.26
C VAL A 85 39.03 -38.78 19.41
N SER A 86 38.89 -37.50 19.09
CA SER A 86 40.02 -36.54 19.17
C SER A 86 40.42 -36.20 20.61
N GLY A 87 39.48 -36.19 21.55
CA GLY A 87 39.72 -35.87 22.96
C GLY A 87 40.19 -34.44 23.25
N ARG A 88 40.22 -33.56 22.24
CA ARG A 88 40.69 -32.18 22.36
C ARG A 88 39.51 -31.22 22.51
N ALA A 89 39.61 -30.32 23.49
CA ALA A 89 38.59 -29.30 23.73
C ALA A 89 38.47 -28.29 22.56
N SER A 90 39.51 -28.11 21.74
CA SER A 90 39.48 -27.21 20.57
C SER A 90 38.44 -27.63 19.52
N VAL A 91 38.07 -28.91 19.47
CA VAL A 91 37.06 -29.45 18.54
C VAL A 91 35.63 -29.14 19.02
N LEU A 92 35.45 -28.63 20.24
CA LEU A 92 34.14 -28.24 20.78
C LEU A 92 33.52 -27.04 20.04
N ALA A 93 34.34 -26.09 19.58
CA ALA A 93 33.86 -24.87 18.94
C ALA A 93 33.10 -25.15 17.61
N PRO A 94 33.64 -25.96 16.67
CA PRO A 94 32.89 -26.40 15.49
C PRO A 94 31.56 -27.08 15.82
N MET A 95 31.48 -27.90 16.88
CA MET A 95 30.24 -28.57 17.27
C MET A 95 29.19 -27.59 17.81
N LEU A 96 29.58 -26.65 18.66
CA LEU A 96 28.65 -25.62 19.14
C LEU A 96 28.15 -24.77 17.97
N ALA A 97 29.00 -24.49 16.98
CA ALA A 97 28.61 -23.80 15.75
C ALA A 97 27.63 -24.63 14.91
N VAL A 98 27.85 -25.94 14.75
CA VAL A 98 26.92 -26.86 14.07
C VAL A 98 25.58 -26.90 14.76
N ALA A 99 25.57 -27.14 16.06
CA ALA A 99 24.34 -27.21 16.83
C ALA A 99 23.59 -25.88 16.75
N ALA A 100 24.27 -24.74 16.95
CA ALA A 100 23.68 -23.41 16.81
C ALA A 100 23.15 -23.15 15.39
N GLY A 101 23.83 -23.64 14.35
CA GLY A 101 23.36 -23.58 12.96
C GLY A 101 22.10 -24.41 12.72
N GLN A 102 22.07 -25.65 13.23
CA GLN A 102 20.89 -26.53 13.15
C GLN A 102 19.69 -25.93 13.90
N PHE A 103 19.90 -25.45 15.13
CA PHE A 103 18.86 -24.76 15.90
C PHE A 103 18.42 -23.46 15.21
N GLY A 104 19.36 -22.66 14.71
CA GLY A 104 19.09 -21.41 14.02
C GLY A 104 18.24 -21.62 12.77
N MET A 105 18.57 -22.63 11.96
CA MET A 105 17.78 -22.96 10.76
C MET A 105 16.37 -23.42 11.14
N LEU A 106 16.23 -24.32 12.11
CA LEU A 106 14.91 -24.76 12.58
C LEU A 106 14.11 -23.63 13.22
N TRP A 107 14.76 -22.71 13.94
CA TRP A 107 14.13 -21.54 14.52
C TRP A 107 13.62 -20.59 13.44
N ILE A 108 14.45 -20.29 12.43
CA ILE A 108 14.05 -19.44 11.31
C ILE A 108 12.85 -20.06 10.61
N VAL A 109 12.96 -21.34 10.22
CA VAL A 109 11.87 -22.02 9.51
C VAL A 109 10.63 -22.12 10.41
N GLY A 110 10.72 -22.65 11.63
CA GLY A 110 9.53 -22.93 12.44
C GLY A 110 8.91 -21.73 13.14
N TRP A 111 9.66 -20.66 13.41
CA TRP A 111 9.21 -19.56 14.27
C TRP A 111 9.04 -18.23 13.55
N THR A 112 9.86 -17.93 12.53
CA THR A 112 9.87 -16.57 11.94
C THR A 112 8.84 -16.37 10.84
N SER A 113 8.36 -17.45 10.22
CA SER A 113 7.40 -17.38 9.12
C SER A 113 5.95 -17.52 9.64
N PRO A 114 5.12 -16.46 9.58
CA PRO A 114 3.74 -16.50 10.04
C PRO A 114 2.87 -17.49 9.25
N GLU A 115 3.26 -17.80 8.01
CA GLU A 115 2.61 -18.76 7.12
C GLU A 115 2.52 -20.17 7.70
N TYR A 116 3.34 -20.54 8.69
CA TYR A 116 3.26 -21.86 9.34
C TYR A 116 2.25 -21.94 10.48
N PHE A 117 1.67 -20.82 10.88
CA PHE A 117 0.62 -20.78 11.90
C PHE A 117 -0.75 -20.53 11.27
N PHE A 118 -0.81 -19.69 10.23
CA PHE A 118 -2.05 -19.23 9.63
C PHE A 118 -1.92 -19.14 8.12
N GLU A 119 -2.77 -19.85 7.39
CA GLU A 119 -2.75 -19.91 5.93
C GLU A 119 -4.19 -19.88 5.40
N SER A 120 -4.42 -19.24 4.26
CA SER A 120 -5.73 -19.16 3.60
C SER A 120 -6.88 -18.65 4.48
N GLY A 121 -6.57 -17.82 5.48
CA GLY A 121 -7.56 -17.26 6.38
C GLY A 121 -7.99 -18.17 7.54
N GLN A 122 -7.23 -19.22 7.84
CA GLN A 122 -7.52 -20.11 8.94
C GLN A 122 -6.24 -20.50 9.67
N TRP A 123 -6.36 -20.78 10.97
CA TRP A 123 -5.30 -21.42 11.74
C TRP A 123 -5.02 -22.79 11.13
N ILE A 124 -3.74 -23.11 10.94
CA ILE A 124 -3.38 -24.41 10.40
C ILE A 124 -3.66 -25.48 11.45
N VAL A 125 -4.45 -26.47 11.03
CA VAL A 125 -4.85 -27.62 11.85
C VAL A 125 -4.03 -28.86 11.49
N PRO A 126 -3.76 -29.75 12.46
CA PRO A 126 -2.97 -30.96 12.23
C PRO A 126 -3.64 -31.92 11.23
N ILE A 127 -4.97 -32.01 11.25
CA ILE A 127 -5.77 -32.80 10.29
C ILE A 127 -6.32 -31.88 9.22
N SER A 128 -5.94 -32.12 7.97
CA SER A 128 -6.51 -31.43 6.80
C SER A 128 -7.81 -32.11 6.36
N ASP A 129 -8.71 -31.37 5.72
CA ASP A 129 -9.89 -31.94 5.07
C ASP A 129 -9.55 -32.84 3.87
N TYR A 130 -8.35 -32.66 3.29
CA TYR A 130 -7.88 -33.43 2.16
C TYR A 130 -7.14 -34.70 2.61
N TRP A 131 -7.70 -35.85 2.26
CA TRP A 131 -7.11 -37.15 2.63
C TRP A 131 -5.68 -37.35 2.10
N SER A 132 -5.39 -36.86 0.88
CA SER A 132 -4.04 -36.93 0.29
C SER A 132 -2.99 -36.18 1.11
N VAL A 133 -3.35 -35.04 1.69
CA VAL A 133 -2.47 -34.25 2.56
C VAL A 133 -2.18 -35.03 3.84
N ASN A 134 -3.22 -35.59 4.48
CA ASN A 134 -3.05 -36.39 5.70
C ASN A 134 -2.22 -37.65 5.46
N ALA A 135 -2.42 -38.33 4.33
CA ALA A 135 -1.60 -39.47 3.95
C ALA A 135 -0.12 -39.08 3.79
N MET A 136 0.15 -37.94 3.15
CA MET A 136 1.51 -37.43 2.99
C MET A 136 2.14 -37.00 4.34
N LYS A 137 1.37 -36.38 5.23
CA LYS A 137 1.80 -36.07 6.61
C LYS A 137 2.19 -37.34 7.36
N CYS A 138 1.36 -38.38 7.31
CA CYS A 138 1.62 -39.66 7.96
C CYS A 138 2.91 -40.31 7.42
N LEU A 139 3.05 -40.39 6.08
CA LEU A 139 4.24 -40.93 5.45
C LEU A 139 5.50 -40.14 5.83
N SER A 140 5.44 -38.81 5.78
CA SER A 140 6.56 -37.92 6.13
C SER A 140 6.94 -38.06 7.60
N MET A 141 5.96 -38.25 8.48
CA MET A 141 6.19 -38.49 9.90
C MET A 141 6.88 -39.83 10.14
N LEU A 142 6.45 -40.90 9.47
CA LEU A 142 7.11 -42.21 9.53
C LEU A 142 8.57 -42.14 9.04
N LEU A 143 8.81 -41.47 7.91
CA LEU A 143 10.15 -41.28 7.36
C LEU A 143 11.04 -40.46 8.32
N THR A 144 10.47 -39.42 8.94
CA THR A 144 11.18 -38.60 9.94
C THR A 144 11.54 -39.42 11.17
N LEU A 145 10.59 -40.16 11.73
CA LEU A 145 10.84 -41.02 12.89
C LEU A 145 11.91 -42.08 12.57
N PHE A 146 11.87 -42.68 11.38
CA PHE A 146 12.88 -43.61 10.93
C PHE A 146 14.26 -42.95 10.82
N ARG A 147 14.38 -41.80 10.15
CA ARG A 147 15.67 -41.11 9.96
C ARG A 147 16.27 -40.67 11.29
N VAL A 148 15.48 -40.01 12.16
CA VAL A 148 15.94 -39.51 13.47
C VAL A 148 16.28 -40.67 14.41
N SER A 149 15.61 -41.83 14.28
CA SER A 149 15.97 -43.01 15.07
C SER A 149 17.41 -43.50 14.79
N GLY A 150 17.94 -43.23 13.59
CA GLY A 150 19.36 -43.44 13.27
C GLY A 150 20.28 -42.60 14.15
N GLU A 151 19.95 -41.32 14.36
CA GLU A 151 20.74 -40.43 15.22
C GLU A 151 20.68 -40.86 16.70
N PHE A 152 19.50 -41.29 17.17
CA PHE A 152 19.39 -41.84 18.53
C PHE A 152 20.17 -43.15 18.68
N LYS A 153 20.23 -43.98 17.65
CA LYS A 153 21.06 -45.21 17.64
C LYS A 153 22.53 -44.85 17.85
N ASP A 154 23.01 -43.84 17.14
CA ASP A 154 24.41 -43.41 17.20
C ASP A 154 24.74 -42.73 18.53
N ALA A 155 23.88 -41.84 19.03
CA ALA A 155 23.99 -41.28 20.37
C ALA A 155 24.01 -42.38 21.44
N ALA A 156 23.18 -43.42 21.28
CA ALA A 156 23.11 -44.52 22.23
C ALA A 156 24.34 -45.46 22.14
N LYS A 157 25.00 -45.59 20.97
CA LYS A 157 26.32 -46.23 20.85
C LYS A 157 27.37 -45.42 21.61
N LEU A 158 27.41 -44.10 21.43
CA LEU A 158 28.34 -43.22 22.14
C LEU A 158 28.15 -43.29 23.66
N TYR A 159 26.91 -43.26 24.14
CA TYR A 159 26.58 -43.48 25.55
C TYR A 159 27.04 -44.85 26.06
N ARG A 160 26.89 -45.91 25.25
CA ARG A 160 27.37 -47.26 25.61
C ARG A 160 28.88 -47.27 25.79
N VAL A 161 29.64 -46.62 24.90
CA VAL A 161 31.09 -46.50 25.01
C VAL A 161 31.50 -45.70 26.24
N LEU A 162 30.79 -44.61 26.57
CA LEU A 162 31.08 -43.77 27.74
C LEU A 162 30.78 -44.43 29.08
N THR A 163 29.76 -45.30 29.12
CA THR A 163 29.32 -45.98 30.35
C THR A 163 30.06 -47.28 30.63
N HIS A 164 30.51 -48.00 29.60
CA HIS A 164 31.34 -49.18 29.77
C HIS A 164 32.79 -48.75 29.97
N ARG A 165 33.60 -49.56 30.69
CA ARG A 165 35.03 -49.29 30.79
C ARG A 165 35.70 -49.72 29.47
N PRO A 166 36.16 -48.79 28.61
CA PRO A 166 36.89 -49.17 27.40
C PRO A 166 38.18 -49.90 27.77
N ALA A 167 38.65 -50.76 26.86
CA ALA A 167 39.94 -51.45 27.02
C ALA A 167 41.12 -50.46 27.10
N VAL A 168 40.98 -49.33 26.41
CA VAL A 168 41.94 -48.21 26.39
C VAL A 168 41.65 -47.23 27.53
N HIS A 169 42.69 -46.76 28.23
CA HIS A 169 42.55 -45.84 29.35
C HIS A 169 42.15 -44.44 28.88
N MET A 170 40.85 -44.11 28.93
CA MET A 170 40.36 -42.76 28.62
C MET A 170 40.66 -41.76 29.73
N THR A 171 41.11 -40.56 29.35
CA THR A 171 41.29 -39.44 30.29
C THR A 171 39.94 -38.93 30.81
N LEU A 172 39.92 -38.32 32.00
CA LEU A 172 38.70 -37.71 32.56
C LEU A 172 38.14 -36.62 31.62
N GLN A 173 39.03 -35.84 30.98
CA GLN A 173 38.66 -34.81 30.03
C GLN A 173 37.94 -35.38 28.80
N GLN A 174 38.45 -36.46 28.21
CA GLN A 174 37.78 -37.17 27.11
C GLN A 174 36.40 -37.67 27.50
N ARG A 175 36.23 -38.20 28.73
CA ARG A 175 34.92 -38.63 29.20
C ARG A 175 33.95 -37.47 29.34
N ILE A 176 34.38 -36.35 29.93
CA ILE A 176 33.54 -35.15 30.08
C ILE A 176 33.13 -34.61 28.70
N LEU A 177 34.09 -34.48 27.77
CA LEU A 177 33.83 -34.04 26.41
C LEU A 177 32.89 -34.99 25.67
N GLY A 178 33.09 -36.31 25.81
CA GLY A 178 32.22 -37.32 25.22
C GLY A 178 30.79 -37.28 25.77
N PHE A 179 30.61 -37.11 27.09
CA PHE A 179 29.28 -36.92 27.67
C PHE A 179 28.63 -35.62 27.19
N GLY A 180 29.40 -34.55 27.04
CA GLY A 180 28.92 -33.29 26.44
C GLY A 180 28.47 -33.47 25.00
N ALA A 181 29.26 -34.16 24.17
CA ALA A 181 28.93 -34.47 22.78
C ALA A 181 27.66 -35.34 22.69
N PHE A 182 27.56 -36.40 23.50
CA PHE A 182 26.36 -37.22 23.60
C PHE A 182 25.12 -36.40 23.98
N LEU A 183 25.20 -35.59 25.03
CA LEU A 183 24.07 -34.80 25.50
C LEU A 183 23.62 -33.79 24.45
N LEU A 184 24.58 -33.13 23.77
CA LEU A 184 24.26 -32.17 22.73
C LEU A 184 23.64 -32.84 21.50
N GLN A 185 24.22 -33.94 21.00
CA GLN A 185 23.66 -34.69 19.87
C GLN A 185 22.24 -35.17 20.20
N TYR A 186 22.03 -35.70 21.40
CA TYR A 186 20.73 -36.16 21.86
C TYR A 186 19.71 -35.02 21.93
N LEU A 187 20.08 -33.88 22.52
CA LEU A 187 19.19 -32.71 22.64
C LEU A 187 18.85 -32.12 21.27
N VAL A 188 19.85 -31.97 20.38
CA VAL A 188 19.64 -31.52 19.00
C VAL A 188 18.67 -32.46 18.28
N ALA A 189 18.89 -33.78 18.34
CA ALA A 189 18.02 -34.76 17.70
C ALA A 189 16.57 -34.70 18.24
N VAL A 190 16.39 -34.51 19.55
CA VAL A 190 15.06 -34.32 20.17
C VAL A 190 14.38 -33.05 19.64
N VAL A 191 15.08 -31.93 19.61
CA VAL A 191 14.51 -30.65 19.13
C VAL A 191 14.19 -30.73 17.64
N VAL A 192 15.09 -31.29 16.83
CA VAL A 192 14.84 -31.49 15.39
C VAL A 192 13.61 -32.36 15.19
N LEU A 193 13.44 -33.42 15.98
CA LEU A 193 12.25 -34.27 15.91
C LEU A 193 10.96 -33.51 16.20
N LEU A 194 10.92 -32.73 17.29
CA LEU A 194 9.75 -31.96 17.67
C LEU A 194 9.42 -30.87 16.64
N MET A 195 10.43 -30.17 16.14
CA MET A 195 10.28 -29.15 15.09
C MET A 195 9.83 -29.77 13.77
N ALA A 196 10.37 -30.93 13.39
CA ALA A 196 9.96 -31.63 12.18
C ALA A 196 8.50 -32.06 12.24
N ILE A 197 8.07 -32.60 13.39
CA ILE A 197 6.66 -32.96 13.63
C ILE A 197 5.77 -31.74 13.47
N GLN A 198 6.13 -30.61 14.09
CA GLN A 198 5.39 -29.37 13.90
C GLN A 198 5.30 -28.99 12.41
N LEU A 199 6.43 -28.95 11.70
CA LEU A 199 6.47 -28.53 10.30
C LEU A 199 5.63 -29.43 9.39
N ILE A 200 5.65 -30.73 9.64
CA ILE A 200 4.84 -31.72 8.93
C ILE A 200 3.35 -31.50 9.24
N LEU A 201 2.97 -31.39 10.52
CA LEU A 201 1.59 -31.16 10.93
C LEU A 201 1.06 -29.83 10.39
N ALA A 202 1.90 -28.79 10.33
CA ALA A 202 1.58 -27.47 9.79
C ALA A 202 1.58 -27.40 8.25
N SER A 203 1.61 -28.53 7.52
CA SER A 203 1.57 -28.52 6.05
C SER A 203 0.15 -28.59 5.53
N THR A 204 -0.20 -27.68 4.62
CA THR A 204 -1.52 -27.62 3.97
C THR A 204 -1.54 -28.34 2.63
N THR A 205 -0.38 -28.51 1.97
CA THR A 205 -0.27 -29.19 0.68
C THR A 205 0.73 -30.35 0.70
N PRO A 206 0.56 -31.39 -0.14
CA PRO A 206 1.48 -32.53 -0.18
C PRO A 206 2.89 -32.12 -0.57
N ILE A 207 3.03 -31.19 -1.53
CA ILE A 207 4.34 -30.72 -2.00
C ILE A 207 5.08 -29.91 -0.93
N ALA A 208 4.37 -29.06 -0.17
CA ALA A 208 4.96 -28.36 0.96
C ALA A 208 5.45 -29.34 2.04
N THR A 209 4.72 -30.44 2.24
CA THR A 209 5.10 -31.48 3.21
C THR A 209 6.43 -32.13 2.82
N ILE A 210 6.62 -32.46 1.53
CA ILE A 210 7.88 -33.00 1.00
C ILE A 210 9.02 -31.98 1.13
N GLY A 211 8.78 -30.72 0.76
CA GLY A 211 9.79 -29.67 0.86
C GLY A 211 10.28 -29.46 2.30
N LYS A 212 9.35 -29.43 3.27
CA LYS A 212 9.69 -29.32 4.69
C LYS A 212 10.43 -30.55 5.21
N LEU A 213 10.03 -31.75 4.80
CA LEU A 213 10.73 -32.99 5.13
C LEU A 213 12.19 -32.95 4.65
N TRP A 214 12.41 -32.46 3.43
CA TRP A 214 13.76 -32.30 2.89
C TRP A 214 14.61 -31.31 3.70
N VAL A 215 14.04 -30.17 4.10
CA VAL A 215 14.74 -29.20 4.96
C VAL A 215 15.13 -29.82 6.31
N VAL A 216 14.24 -30.60 6.93
CA VAL A 216 14.53 -31.32 8.16
C VAL A 216 15.69 -32.30 7.96
N PHE A 217 15.67 -33.09 6.88
CA PHE A 217 16.72 -34.07 6.60
C PHE A 217 18.06 -33.40 6.31
N ALA A 218 18.07 -32.33 5.52
CA ALA A 218 19.27 -31.55 5.27
C ALA A 218 19.84 -30.95 6.57
N THR A 219 18.97 -30.51 7.49
CA THR A 219 19.38 -29.99 8.80
C THR A 219 19.97 -31.09 9.68
N LEU A 220 19.38 -32.29 9.69
CA LEU A 220 19.93 -33.45 10.40
C LEU A 220 21.29 -33.84 9.85
N ASP A 221 21.41 -33.94 8.52
CA ASP A 221 22.64 -34.42 7.87
C ASP A 221 23.78 -33.38 7.87
N PHE A 222 23.49 -32.14 8.28
CA PHE A 222 24.46 -31.05 8.27
C PHE A 222 25.73 -31.36 9.08
N ASP A 223 25.61 -32.07 10.20
CA ASP A 223 26.75 -32.47 11.03
C ASP A 223 27.63 -33.54 10.35
N ASN A 224 27.02 -34.50 9.64
CA ASN A 224 27.72 -35.49 8.83
C ASN A 224 28.45 -34.83 7.66
N TYR A 225 27.80 -33.90 6.96
CA TYR A 225 28.44 -33.15 5.88
C TYR A 225 29.60 -32.31 6.38
N LEU A 226 29.45 -31.61 7.51
CA LEU A 226 30.53 -30.83 8.08
C LEU A 226 31.68 -31.72 8.57
N CYS A 227 31.38 -32.86 9.19
CA CYS A 227 32.40 -33.81 9.63
C CYS A 227 33.24 -34.30 8.45
N ASN A 228 32.59 -34.76 7.38
CA ASN A 228 33.27 -35.20 6.16
C ASN A 228 34.07 -34.05 5.52
N PHE A 229 33.54 -32.83 5.52
CA PHE A 229 34.27 -31.66 5.04
C PHE A 229 35.51 -31.36 5.87
N ILE A 230 35.43 -31.43 7.20
CA ILE A 230 36.57 -31.25 8.11
C ILE A 230 37.61 -32.35 7.86
N LEU A 231 37.20 -33.62 7.79
CA LEU A 231 38.11 -34.74 7.54
C LEU A 231 38.82 -34.60 6.18
N PHE A 232 38.10 -34.14 5.16
CA PHE A 232 38.66 -33.88 3.83
C PHE A 232 39.66 -32.72 3.84
N ILE A 233 39.31 -31.57 4.44
CA ILE A 233 40.16 -30.38 4.46
C ILE A 233 41.47 -30.63 5.21
N PHE A 234 41.43 -31.44 6.27
CA PHE A 234 42.62 -31.77 7.07
C PHE A 234 43.32 -33.06 6.65
N ASP A 235 42.87 -33.72 5.58
CA ASP A 235 43.41 -35.01 5.10
C ASP A 235 43.52 -36.07 6.22
N CYS A 236 42.52 -36.11 7.09
CA CYS A 236 42.51 -36.94 8.30
C CYS A 236 41.63 -38.20 8.17
N GLU A 237 41.16 -38.54 6.96
CA GLU A 237 40.22 -39.64 6.75
C GLU A 237 40.80 -40.99 7.23
N HIS A 238 42.10 -41.21 7.04
CA HIS A 238 42.80 -42.42 7.49
C HIS A 238 43.46 -42.29 8.86
N ALA A 239 43.40 -41.11 9.49
CA ALA A 239 44.09 -40.83 10.75
C ALA A 239 43.32 -41.30 11.99
N PHE A 240 42.02 -41.56 11.86
CA PHE A 240 41.15 -41.94 12.97
C PHE A 240 40.63 -43.38 12.81
N ASP A 241 40.84 -44.19 13.84
CA ASP A 241 40.12 -45.46 14.00
C ASP A 241 38.79 -45.17 14.69
N TRP A 242 37.68 -45.44 13.98
CA TRP A 242 36.32 -45.21 14.46
C TRP A 242 35.78 -46.42 15.25
N GLY A 243 36.55 -47.50 15.35
CA GLY A 243 36.24 -48.67 16.17
C GLY A 243 36.73 -48.50 17.61
N VAL A 244 35.83 -48.62 18.58
CA VAL A 244 36.20 -48.66 20.01
C VAL A 244 36.04 -50.07 20.53
N SER A 245 37.14 -50.71 20.95
CA SER A 245 37.11 -52.03 21.57
C SER A 245 36.63 -51.95 23.03
N LEU A 246 35.51 -52.60 23.29
CA LEU A 246 34.96 -52.76 24.63
C LEU A 246 35.39 -54.11 25.20
N SER A 247 36.05 -54.09 26.37
CA SER A 247 36.38 -55.32 27.09
C SER A 247 35.10 -55.86 27.74
N ARG A 248 34.52 -56.91 27.15
CA ARG A 248 33.34 -57.58 27.70
C ARG A 248 33.74 -58.46 28.88
N ARG A 249 34.00 -57.87 30.05
CA ARG A 249 34.13 -58.68 31.27
C ARG A 249 32.82 -59.42 31.49
N SER A 250 32.88 -60.74 31.56
CA SER A 250 31.78 -61.63 31.93
C SER A 250 31.27 -61.29 33.33
N VAL A 251 30.39 -60.28 33.43
CA VAL A 251 29.67 -59.93 34.65
C VAL A 251 28.55 -60.95 34.82
N ARG A 252 28.91 -62.20 35.15
CA ARG A 252 27.96 -63.28 35.48
C ARG A 252 27.43 -63.18 36.92
N ARG A 253 27.75 -62.15 37.71
CA ARG A 253 27.45 -62.15 39.16
C ARG A 253 26.70 -60.96 39.78
N LEU A 254 26.33 -59.91 39.03
CA LEU A 254 25.36 -58.92 39.53
C LEU A 254 24.09 -58.96 38.68
N GLY A 255 23.09 -59.70 39.16
CA GLY A 255 21.87 -60.09 38.44
C GLY A 255 20.83 -58.98 38.29
N GLY A 256 21.05 -58.07 37.35
CA GLY A 256 19.99 -57.22 36.80
C GLY A 256 20.29 -56.95 35.32
N PRO A 257 19.36 -57.17 34.38
CA PRO A 257 19.63 -57.01 32.95
C PRO A 257 19.96 -55.54 32.64
N PRO A 258 21.19 -55.20 32.23
CA PRO A 258 21.58 -53.83 31.86
C PRO A 258 20.92 -53.34 30.55
N CYS A 259 20.02 -54.14 29.97
CA CYS A 259 19.42 -53.94 28.66
C CYS A 259 18.30 -52.88 28.63
N ARG A 260 17.70 -52.51 29.78
CA ARG A 260 16.51 -51.64 29.78
C ARG A 260 16.82 -50.15 29.59
N THR A 261 17.93 -49.64 30.13
CA THR A 261 18.21 -48.18 30.09
C THR A 261 18.54 -47.68 28.68
N TRP A 262 19.22 -48.50 27.87
CA TRP A 262 19.55 -48.15 26.48
C TRP A 262 18.29 -48.07 25.60
N LEU A 263 17.36 -49.02 25.77
CA LEU A 263 16.07 -48.98 25.09
C LEU A 263 15.26 -47.74 25.49
N LEU A 264 15.31 -47.30 26.74
CA LEU A 264 14.64 -46.07 27.17
C LEU A 264 15.24 -44.82 26.52
N ILE A 265 16.57 -44.69 26.46
CA ILE A 265 17.23 -43.54 25.80
C ILE A 265 16.83 -43.46 24.32
N TYR A 266 16.77 -44.63 23.66
CA TYR A 266 16.41 -44.73 22.25
C TYR A 266 14.91 -44.44 21.97
N TRP A 267 13.99 -45.04 22.75
CA TRP A 267 12.55 -44.97 22.48
C TRP A 267 11.84 -43.80 23.16
N ALA A 268 12.39 -43.22 24.24
CA ALA A 268 11.71 -42.14 24.97
C ALA A 268 11.41 -40.90 24.09
N PRO A 269 12.35 -40.37 23.28
CA PRO A 269 12.06 -39.24 22.38
C PRO A 269 10.97 -39.54 21.37
N VAL A 270 10.99 -40.75 20.80
CA VAL A 270 9.97 -41.23 19.85
C VAL A 270 8.60 -41.29 20.53
N GLY A 271 8.53 -41.81 21.76
CA GLY A 271 7.31 -41.84 22.55
C GLY A 271 6.76 -40.44 22.87
N VAL A 272 7.63 -39.51 23.27
CA VAL A 272 7.27 -38.10 23.52
C VAL A 272 6.77 -37.42 22.24
N ALA A 273 7.45 -37.65 21.12
CA ALA A 273 7.04 -37.18 19.80
C ALA A 273 5.65 -37.68 19.39
N LEU A 274 5.40 -38.99 19.52
CA LEU A 274 4.08 -39.57 19.23
C LEU A 274 3.00 -39.03 20.16
N LEU A 275 3.30 -38.87 21.45
CA LEU A 275 2.38 -38.25 22.40
C LEU A 275 2.05 -36.81 21.98
N CYS A 276 3.06 -36.04 21.55
CA CYS A 276 2.89 -34.68 21.05
C CYS A 276 1.94 -34.65 19.83
N VAL A 277 2.12 -35.57 18.87
CA VAL A 277 1.22 -35.72 17.72
C VAL A 277 -0.20 -36.05 18.17
N CYS A 278 -0.37 -37.01 19.07
CA CYS A 278 -1.68 -37.39 19.60
C CYS A 278 -2.38 -36.23 20.29
N LEU A 279 -1.66 -35.46 21.11
CA LEU A 279 -2.20 -34.26 21.77
C LEU A 279 -2.58 -33.19 20.75
N SER A 280 -1.74 -32.97 19.73
CA SER A 280 -2.01 -32.01 18.66
C SER A 280 -3.30 -32.37 17.93
N VAL A 281 -3.45 -33.64 17.54
CA VAL A 281 -4.65 -34.17 16.90
C VAL A 281 -5.87 -34.07 17.80
N TYR A 282 -5.72 -34.39 19.09
CA TYR A 282 -6.82 -34.36 20.06
C TYR A 282 -7.36 -32.94 20.28
N PHE A 283 -6.47 -31.96 20.45
CA PHE A 283 -6.85 -30.56 20.60
C PHE A 283 -7.10 -29.84 19.28
N ASN A 284 -6.83 -30.50 18.15
CA ASN A 284 -6.88 -29.92 16.80
C ASN A 284 -6.02 -28.64 16.63
N ILE A 285 -4.88 -28.57 17.34
CA ILE A 285 -3.98 -27.41 17.34
C ILE A 285 -2.55 -27.89 17.16
N CYS A 286 -1.78 -27.22 16.30
CA CYS A 286 -0.36 -27.55 16.14
C CYS A 286 0.46 -27.12 17.38
N PRO A 287 1.47 -27.89 17.81
CA PRO A 287 2.25 -27.63 19.02
C PRO A 287 2.80 -26.21 19.15
N LEU A 288 3.48 -25.68 18.12
CA LEU A 288 4.03 -24.32 18.20
C LEU A 288 2.94 -23.25 18.19
N THR A 289 1.81 -23.49 17.51
CA THR A 289 0.65 -22.58 17.55
C THR A 289 0.12 -22.49 18.98
N ALA A 290 -0.05 -23.64 19.65
CA ALA A 290 -0.49 -23.71 21.04
C ALA A 290 0.49 -23.01 22.01
N VAL A 291 1.80 -23.18 21.78
CA VAL A 291 2.84 -22.54 22.61
C VAL A 291 2.87 -21.02 22.42
N HIS A 292 2.71 -20.54 21.18
CA HIS A 292 2.88 -19.12 20.86
C HIS A 292 1.59 -18.30 21.07
N TYR A 293 0.44 -18.82 20.64
CA TYR A 293 -0.83 -18.10 20.64
C TYR A 293 -1.84 -18.66 21.65
N GLY A 294 -1.51 -19.75 22.34
CA GLY A 294 -2.44 -20.43 23.24
C GLY A 294 -3.45 -21.31 22.49
N PRO A 295 -4.53 -21.74 23.16
CA PRO A 295 -5.57 -22.51 22.51
C PRO A 295 -6.30 -21.64 21.48
N VAL A 296 -6.18 -22.00 20.19
CA VAL A 296 -6.85 -21.32 19.07
C VAL A 296 -7.66 -22.31 18.27
N GLU A 297 -8.84 -21.89 17.82
CA GLU A 297 -9.75 -22.71 17.02
C GLU A 297 -10.20 -21.92 15.78
N ASN A 298 -10.68 -22.62 14.76
CA ASN A 298 -11.29 -22.01 13.57
C ASN A 298 -12.81 -21.86 13.69
N LEU A 299 -13.37 -22.06 14.89
CA LEU A 299 -14.80 -21.95 15.15
C LEU A 299 -15.20 -20.49 15.38
N GLU A 300 -16.30 -20.09 14.75
CA GLU A 300 -16.87 -18.73 14.87
C GLU A 300 -15.86 -17.60 14.58
N PRO A 301 -15.18 -17.60 13.41
CA PRO A 301 -14.26 -16.53 13.08
C PRO A 301 -15.00 -15.20 12.94
N VAL A 302 -14.38 -14.13 13.41
CA VAL A 302 -14.93 -12.79 13.22
C VAL A 302 -14.81 -12.42 11.73
N LEU A 303 -15.92 -12.11 11.09
CA LEU A 303 -15.98 -11.79 9.68
C LEU A 303 -15.80 -10.28 9.48
N MET A 304 -14.71 -9.88 8.83
CA MET A 304 -14.52 -8.50 8.39
C MET A 304 -15.29 -8.27 7.09
N LEU A 305 -16.02 -7.15 6.99
CA LEU A 305 -16.87 -6.88 5.84
C LEU A 305 -16.03 -6.55 4.60
N THR A 306 -16.01 -7.48 3.64
CA THR A 306 -15.29 -7.35 2.36
C THR A 306 -16.23 -7.54 1.19
N SER A 307 -15.83 -7.07 0.01
CA SER A 307 -16.55 -7.32 -1.25
C SER A 307 -16.65 -8.81 -1.60
N ALA A 308 -15.75 -9.65 -1.06
CA ALA A 308 -15.80 -11.11 -1.24
C ALA A 308 -17.07 -11.75 -0.66
N MET A 309 -17.78 -11.06 0.24
CA MET A 309 -19.06 -11.52 0.80
C MET A 309 -20.27 -11.22 -0.10
N GLY A 310 -20.06 -10.82 -1.36
CA GLY A 310 -21.12 -10.42 -2.27
C GLY A 310 -21.65 -9.00 -2.03
N LEU A 311 -20.91 -8.21 -1.24
CA LEU A 311 -21.20 -6.79 -1.03
C LEU A 311 -20.70 -5.97 -2.22
N PRO A 312 -21.31 -4.80 -2.53
CA PRO A 312 -20.81 -3.89 -3.56
C PRO A 312 -19.31 -3.58 -3.35
N GLN A 313 -18.54 -3.44 -4.44
CA GLN A 313 -17.08 -3.19 -4.35
C GLN A 313 -16.70 -1.95 -3.55
N SER A 314 -17.63 -0.99 -3.43
CA SER A 314 -17.47 0.23 -2.63
C SER A 314 -17.88 0.06 -1.16
N CYS A 315 -18.48 -1.07 -0.75
CA CYS A 315 -18.94 -1.20 0.62
C CYS A 315 -17.85 -1.58 1.60
N CYS A 316 -17.93 -0.90 2.74
CA CYS A 316 -17.55 -1.37 4.06
C CYS A 316 -16.04 -1.46 4.33
N ALA A 317 -15.22 -0.90 3.44
CA ALA A 317 -13.83 -0.61 3.77
C ALA A 317 -13.75 0.22 5.07
N PRO A 318 -12.70 0.06 5.89
CA PRO A 318 -12.40 0.91 7.03
C PRO A 318 -12.63 2.38 6.69
N GLN A 319 -13.52 3.02 7.44
CA GLN A 319 -13.83 4.42 7.24
C GLN A 319 -12.85 5.25 8.04
N VAL A 320 -12.24 6.22 7.35
CA VAL A 320 -11.14 7.02 7.87
C VAL A 320 -11.61 8.46 7.91
N HIS A 321 -11.85 8.97 9.10
CA HIS A 321 -12.21 10.37 9.32
C HIS A 321 -10.96 11.16 9.73
N ILE A 322 -10.60 12.14 8.91
CA ILE A 322 -9.49 13.06 9.18
C ILE A 322 -10.12 14.33 9.77
N PRO A 323 -9.93 14.62 11.06
CA PRO A 323 -10.47 15.85 11.64
C PRO A 323 -9.87 17.09 10.95
N PRO A 324 -10.59 18.23 10.92
CA PRO A 324 -10.10 19.47 10.37
C PRO A 324 -8.78 19.89 11.04
N ALA A 325 -7.93 20.57 10.25
CA ALA A 325 -6.47 20.68 10.42
C ALA A 325 -5.93 21.22 11.75
N ASP A 326 -6.78 21.74 12.64
CA ASP A 326 -6.40 22.74 13.65
C ASP A 326 -6.19 22.17 15.07
N VAL A 327 -6.50 20.90 15.36
CA VAL A 327 -6.52 20.44 16.76
C VAL A 327 -5.88 19.08 17.02
N ASP A 328 -5.61 18.23 16.01
CA ASP A 328 -4.92 16.96 16.28
C ASP A 328 -4.36 16.31 15.02
N HIS A 329 -3.12 15.81 15.09
CA HIS A 329 -2.46 15.08 13.98
C HIS A 329 -2.96 13.64 13.82
N GLY A 330 -4.03 13.25 14.51
CA GLY A 330 -4.54 11.90 14.50
C GLY A 330 -5.54 11.62 13.39
N VAL A 331 -5.76 10.33 13.14
CA VAL A 331 -6.78 9.82 12.22
C VAL A 331 -7.76 8.98 13.01
N GLN A 332 -9.06 9.26 12.88
CA GLN A 332 -10.12 8.45 13.48
C GLN A 332 -10.53 7.35 12.49
N VAL A 333 -10.56 6.11 12.96
CA VAL A 333 -10.85 4.93 12.15
C VAL A 333 -12.08 4.23 12.72
N SER A 334 -13.02 3.88 11.85
CA SER A 334 -14.20 3.07 12.20
C SER A 334 -14.30 1.86 11.28
N VAL A 335 -14.42 0.66 11.87
CA VAL A 335 -14.44 -0.60 11.12
C VAL A 335 -15.54 -1.51 11.66
N PRO A 336 -16.55 -1.85 10.82
CA PRO A 336 -17.55 -2.83 11.18
C PRO A 336 -17.00 -4.26 11.01
N CYS A 337 -17.40 -5.15 11.91
CA CYS A 337 -17.15 -6.59 11.83
C CYS A 337 -18.38 -7.37 12.29
N VAL A 338 -18.43 -8.67 12.01
CA VAL A 338 -19.59 -9.52 12.29
C VAL A 338 -19.18 -10.81 13.00
N THR A 339 -19.93 -11.21 14.02
CA THR A 339 -19.72 -12.47 14.77
C THR A 339 -20.90 -13.42 14.57
N THR A 340 -20.65 -14.72 14.50
CA THR A 340 -21.71 -15.73 14.27
C THR A 340 -22.50 -16.09 15.53
N SER A 341 -21.95 -15.89 16.73
CA SER A 341 -22.69 -16.13 17.97
C SER A 341 -23.53 -14.91 18.37
N GLU A 342 -24.76 -15.20 18.77
CA GLU A 342 -25.62 -14.25 19.48
C GLU A 342 -24.86 -13.73 20.69
N ALA A 343 -24.95 -12.42 20.92
CA ALA A 343 -24.36 -11.74 22.07
C ALA A 343 -25.07 -12.21 23.36
N SER A 344 -24.93 -13.50 23.69
CA SER A 344 -25.17 -13.98 25.03
C SER A 344 -24.23 -13.18 25.92
N SER A 345 -24.73 -12.76 27.09
CA SER A 345 -24.00 -11.89 28.04
C SER A 345 -22.62 -12.39 28.49
N GLN A 346 -22.21 -13.58 28.06
CA GLN A 346 -20.92 -14.21 28.36
C GLN A 346 -19.89 -14.12 27.23
N ASN A 347 -20.28 -13.81 25.99
CA ASN A 347 -19.32 -13.70 24.90
C ASN A 347 -18.63 -12.34 24.95
N ALA A 348 -17.32 -12.35 25.19
CA ALA A 348 -16.49 -11.16 25.12
C ALA A 348 -16.52 -10.58 23.69
N ALA A 349 -16.60 -9.26 23.59
CA ALA A 349 -16.66 -8.60 22.30
C ALA A 349 -15.35 -8.81 21.52
N PRO A 350 -15.42 -8.89 20.17
CA PRO A 350 -14.24 -9.11 19.34
C PRO A 350 -13.10 -8.13 19.62
N GLU A 351 -11.87 -8.63 19.59
CA GLU A 351 -10.69 -7.78 19.59
C GLU A 351 -10.27 -7.49 18.16
N VAL A 352 -10.13 -6.22 17.81
CA VAL A 352 -9.76 -5.76 16.47
C VAL A 352 -8.34 -5.26 16.49
N TYR A 353 -7.50 -5.81 15.63
CA TYR A 353 -6.09 -5.47 15.48
C TYR A 353 -5.90 -4.67 14.20
N TYR A 354 -5.01 -3.68 14.22
CA TYR A 354 -4.70 -2.86 13.05
C TYR A 354 -3.21 -2.68 12.86
N VAL A 355 -2.81 -2.50 11.60
CA VAL A 355 -1.45 -2.13 11.20
C VAL A 355 -1.49 -1.10 10.08
N VAL A 356 -0.66 -0.06 10.20
CA VAL A 356 -0.49 0.99 9.19
C VAL A 356 0.72 0.64 8.34
N VAL A 357 0.50 0.42 7.05
CA VAL A 357 1.53 -0.05 6.11
C VAL A 357 1.69 0.97 4.98
N PRO A 358 2.93 1.30 4.56
CA PRO A 358 3.15 2.15 3.39
C PRO A 358 2.45 1.58 2.14
N ASP A 359 1.86 2.46 1.33
CA ASP A 359 1.25 2.09 0.05
C ASP A 359 2.31 1.49 -0.90
N GLY A 360 1.90 0.50 -1.70
CA GLY A 360 2.79 -0.24 -2.61
C GLY A 360 3.53 -1.44 -1.99
N ARG A 361 3.43 -1.67 -0.67
CA ARG A 361 3.86 -2.93 -0.06
C ARG A 361 2.82 -4.05 -0.28
N PRO A 362 3.24 -5.33 -0.29
CA PRO A 362 2.31 -6.45 -0.35
C PRO A 362 1.32 -6.41 0.83
N SER A 363 0.08 -6.81 0.58
CA SER A 363 -0.98 -6.87 1.59
C SER A 363 -0.64 -7.90 2.67
N PRO A 364 -0.70 -7.54 3.97
CA PRO A 364 -0.49 -8.49 5.05
C PRO A 364 -1.61 -9.53 5.15
N SER A 365 -1.29 -10.71 5.67
CA SER A 365 -2.29 -11.68 6.17
C SER A 365 -2.90 -11.21 7.49
N SER A 366 -4.04 -11.77 7.90
CA SER A 366 -4.63 -11.44 9.21
C SER A 366 -3.66 -11.66 10.37
N LEU A 367 -2.88 -12.75 10.35
CA LEU A 367 -1.91 -13.01 11.42
C LEU A 367 -0.82 -11.94 11.46
N GLN A 368 -0.33 -11.51 10.30
CA GLN A 368 0.63 -10.41 10.22
C GLN A 368 0.04 -9.11 10.76
N VAL A 369 -1.23 -8.80 10.47
CA VAL A 369 -1.92 -7.62 11.04
C VAL A 369 -1.98 -7.71 12.57
N MET A 370 -2.35 -8.87 13.11
CA MET A 370 -2.39 -9.12 14.56
C MET A 370 -1.02 -8.92 15.22
N ASP A 371 0.05 -9.38 14.56
CA ASP A 371 1.43 -9.20 14.99
C ASP A 371 2.01 -7.79 14.74
N GLY A 372 1.23 -6.89 14.13
CA GLY A 372 1.68 -5.52 13.79
C GLY A 372 2.70 -5.46 12.64
N ARG A 373 2.63 -6.39 11.69
CA ARG A 373 3.52 -6.52 10.52
C ARG A 373 2.79 -6.30 9.19
N GLY A 374 3.53 -5.83 8.18
CA GLY A 374 3.09 -5.77 6.79
C GLY A 374 3.26 -7.10 6.05
N GLY A 375 2.82 -7.17 4.79
CA GLY A 375 2.95 -8.39 3.97
C GLY A 375 4.39 -8.76 3.61
N ASP A 376 5.33 -7.84 3.78
CA ASP A 376 6.77 -8.05 3.63
C ASP A 376 7.43 -8.57 4.91
N GLY A 377 6.65 -8.83 5.98
CA GLY A 377 7.13 -9.30 7.27
C GLY A 377 7.76 -8.21 8.15
N ASN A 378 7.94 -6.99 7.64
CA ASN A 378 8.44 -5.86 8.42
C ASN A 378 7.34 -5.31 9.34
N ARG A 379 7.72 -4.71 10.47
CA ARG A 379 6.75 -4.02 11.34
C ARG A 379 6.08 -2.87 10.60
N GLY A 380 4.78 -2.69 10.82
CA GLY A 380 4.05 -1.52 10.33
C GLY A 380 4.52 -0.22 10.97
N LEU A 381 4.16 0.91 10.37
CA LEU A 381 4.49 2.25 10.87
C LEU A 381 3.84 2.53 12.24
N ARG A 382 2.62 2.00 12.42
CA ARG A 382 1.83 2.00 13.65
C ARG A 382 1.03 0.70 13.69
N TYR A 383 0.78 0.18 14.87
CA TYR A 383 -0.12 -0.95 15.09
C TYR A 383 -0.73 -0.86 16.48
N GLY A 384 -1.81 -1.58 16.70
CA GLY A 384 -2.50 -1.61 17.98
C GLY A 384 -3.73 -2.50 17.94
N GLN A 385 -4.46 -2.53 19.06
CA GLN A 385 -5.69 -3.29 19.19
C GLN A 385 -6.79 -2.44 19.86
N VAL A 386 -8.04 -2.77 19.56
CA VAL A 386 -9.23 -2.13 20.13
C VAL A 386 -10.34 -3.16 20.29
N THR A 387 -11.06 -3.12 21.41
CA THR A 387 -12.22 -3.98 21.62
C THR A 387 -13.42 -3.39 20.85
N ALA A 388 -14.05 -4.21 20.01
CA ALA A 388 -15.25 -3.81 19.31
C ALA A 388 -16.45 -3.68 20.26
N ARG A 389 -17.46 -2.91 19.88
CA ARG A 389 -18.73 -2.75 20.61
C ARG A 389 -19.91 -3.12 19.73
N PRO A 390 -21.05 -3.58 20.29
CA PRO A 390 -22.23 -3.88 19.49
C PRO A 390 -22.66 -2.68 18.63
N LEU A 391 -23.05 -2.95 17.38
CA LEU A 391 -23.34 -1.92 16.38
C LEU A 391 -24.78 -2.02 15.88
N GLN A 392 -25.44 -0.88 15.69
CA GLN A 392 -26.65 -0.83 14.86
C GLN A 392 -26.26 -0.60 13.39
N MET A 393 -26.06 -1.69 12.64
CA MET A 393 -25.50 -1.67 11.27
C MET A 393 -26.20 -0.67 10.33
N ARG A 394 -27.54 -0.61 10.37
CA ARG A 394 -28.32 0.31 9.53
C ARG A 394 -27.92 1.78 9.76
N TRP A 395 -27.76 2.16 11.03
CA TRP A 395 -27.40 3.53 11.40
C TRP A 395 -25.98 3.86 10.93
N TRP A 396 -25.02 2.96 11.15
CA TRP A 396 -23.64 3.14 10.71
C TRP A 396 -23.51 3.27 9.19
N LEU A 397 -24.25 2.44 8.43
CA LEU A 397 -24.27 2.54 6.97
C LEU A 397 -24.82 3.90 6.51
N THR A 398 -25.94 4.34 7.07
CA THR A 398 -26.54 5.65 6.73
C THR A 398 -25.64 6.82 7.13
N SER A 399 -24.96 6.75 8.29
CA SER A 399 -24.08 7.84 8.75
C SER A 399 -22.83 8.00 7.89
N HIS A 400 -22.41 6.94 7.20
CA HIS A 400 -21.25 6.95 6.28
C HIS A 400 -21.66 7.07 4.81
N GLY A 401 -22.92 7.41 4.52
CA GLY A 401 -23.39 7.68 3.15
C GLY A 401 -23.57 6.44 2.28
N PHE A 402 -23.65 5.24 2.85
CA PHE A 402 -23.96 4.04 2.09
C PHE A 402 -25.46 3.99 1.74
N GLU A 403 -25.75 3.47 0.55
CA GLU A 403 -27.13 3.31 0.08
C GLU A 403 -27.92 2.36 1.00
N PRO A 404 -29.19 2.65 1.33
CA PRO A 404 -30.03 1.76 2.15
C PRO A 404 -30.13 0.32 1.63
N THR A 405 -30.03 0.12 0.32
CA THR A 405 -30.08 -1.19 -0.35
C THR A 405 -28.97 -2.15 0.15
N VAL A 406 -27.81 -1.62 0.53
CA VAL A 406 -26.68 -2.40 1.07
C VAL A 406 -27.09 -3.12 2.34
N TYR A 407 -27.81 -2.45 3.24
CA TYR A 407 -28.33 -3.05 4.46
C TYR A 407 -29.31 -4.18 4.16
N ASP A 408 -30.18 -4.01 3.17
CA ASP A 408 -31.13 -5.05 2.77
C ASP A 408 -30.44 -6.28 2.17
N VAL A 409 -29.34 -6.10 1.41
CA VAL A 409 -28.51 -7.21 0.93
C VAL A 409 -27.86 -7.95 2.10
N MET A 410 -27.29 -7.25 3.08
CA MET A 410 -26.68 -7.87 4.26
C MET A 410 -27.69 -8.63 5.12
N ARG A 411 -28.92 -8.14 5.23
CA ARG A 411 -29.97 -8.75 6.05
C ARG A 411 -30.52 -10.04 5.44
N LYS A 412 -30.53 -10.17 4.10
CA LYS A 412 -31.01 -11.40 3.44
C LYS A 412 -30.14 -12.59 3.88
N SER A 413 -30.78 -13.74 4.11
CA SER A 413 -30.13 -15.03 4.34
C SER A 413 -29.97 -15.77 3.01
N GLY A 414 -28.79 -16.32 2.71
CA GLY A 414 -28.56 -17.14 1.49
C GLY A 414 -27.26 -16.80 0.75
N THR A 415 -27.15 -17.24 -0.51
CA THR A 415 -25.98 -16.96 -1.36
C THR A 415 -25.77 -15.46 -1.53
N GLY A 416 -24.69 -14.93 -0.93
CA GLY A 416 -24.33 -13.51 -0.97
C GLY A 416 -24.98 -12.63 0.12
N GLY A 417 -25.70 -13.23 1.08
CA GLY A 417 -26.29 -12.52 2.22
C GLY A 417 -25.65 -12.92 3.54
N LEU A 418 -25.57 -11.98 4.49
CA LEU A 418 -24.94 -12.21 5.81
C LEU A 418 -25.93 -12.74 6.85
N GLY A 419 -27.24 -12.75 6.62
CA GLY A 419 -28.21 -13.13 7.66
C GLY A 419 -28.10 -12.25 8.92
N LEU A 420 -27.85 -10.96 8.73
CA LEU A 420 -27.55 -10.02 9.81
C LEU A 420 -28.70 -9.93 10.82
N TYR A 421 -28.38 -10.00 12.12
CA TYR A 421 -29.28 -10.17 13.28
C TYR A 421 -30.07 -11.48 13.36
N GLN A 422 -29.84 -12.44 12.46
CA GLN A 422 -30.42 -13.78 12.57
C GLN A 422 -29.35 -14.79 13.02
N SER A 423 -28.23 -14.83 12.31
CA SER A 423 -27.09 -15.71 12.59
C SER A 423 -25.79 -14.95 12.79
N ASN A 424 -25.83 -13.63 12.68
CA ASN A 424 -24.64 -12.81 12.53
C ASN A 424 -24.87 -11.44 13.18
N PHE A 425 -24.06 -11.10 14.17
CA PHE A 425 -24.23 -9.92 15.02
C PHE A 425 -23.14 -8.90 14.71
N PRO A 426 -23.53 -7.68 14.30
CA PRO A 426 -22.58 -6.65 13.93
C PRO A 426 -21.95 -5.99 15.17
N ASN A 427 -20.64 -5.77 15.09
CA ASN A 427 -19.85 -5.00 16.03
C ASN A 427 -19.10 -3.88 15.30
N LEU A 428 -18.68 -2.86 16.03
CA LEU A 428 -17.95 -1.69 15.55
C LEU A 428 -16.70 -1.50 16.39
N ALA A 429 -15.54 -1.46 15.73
CA ALA A 429 -14.32 -0.96 16.33
C ALA A 429 -14.10 0.49 15.91
N GLU A 430 -13.94 1.39 16.88
CA GLU A 430 -13.62 2.80 16.66
C GLU A 430 -12.44 3.21 17.52
N TRP A 431 -11.42 3.82 16.91
CA TRP A 431 -10.22 4.28 17.60
C TRP A 431 -9.59 5.48 16.89
N LYS A 432 -8.64 6.12 17.57
CA LYS A 432 -7.85 7.23 17.04
C LYS A 432 -6.38 6.85 17.00
N ILE A 433 -5.75 6.97 15.83
CA ILE A 433 -4.30 6.83 15.67
C ILE A 433 -3.69 8.22 15.86
N GLN A 434 -3.17 8.53 17.06
CA GLN A 434 -2.72 9.89 17.42
C GLN A 434 -1.55 10.38 16.55
N ASP A 435 -0.51 9.55 16.37
CA ASP A 435 0.69 9.89 15.58
C ASP A 435 0.64 9.22 14.20
N PHE A 436 -0.32 9.62 13.38
CA PHE A 436 -0.42 9.07 12.02
C PHE A 436 0.79 9.52 11.17
N PRO A 437 1.47 8.61 10.46
CA PRO A 437 2.70 8.93 9.72
C PRO A 437 2.39 9.67 8.41
N TRP A 438 2.00 10.94 8.51
CA TRP A 438 1.61 11.77 7.35
C TRP A 438 2.71 11.95 6.29
N GLY A 439 3.97 11.69 6.63
CA GLY A 439 5.09 11.70 5.69
C GLY A 439 5.13 10.52 4.71
N ALA A 440 4.24 9.53 4.87
CA ALA A 440 4.11 8.40 3.96
C ALA A 440 2.66 8.22 3.50
N ARG A 441 2.48 7.87 2.23
CA ARG A 441 1.22 7.30 1.75
C ARG A 441 1.04 5.96 2.43
N ALA A 442 -0.06 5.76 3.15
CA ALA A 442 -0.26 4.56 3.94
C ALA A 442 -1.68 4.02 3.82
N ARG A 443 -1.83 2.71 4.00
CA ARG A 443 -3.12 2.02 4.18
C ARG A 443 -3.19 1.47 5.58
N ILE A 444 -4.41 1.37 6.10
CA ILE A 444 -4.68 0.70 7.38
C ILE A 444 -5.27 -0.65 7.05
N PHE A 445 -4.58 -1.71 7.48
CA PHE A 445 -5.08 -3.07 7.44
C PHE A 445 -5.63 -3.44 8.81
N VAL A 446 -6.79 -4.10 8.82
CA VAL A 446 -7.53 -4.38 10.05
C VAL A 446 -8.04 -5.81 10.01
N THR A 447 -7.86 -6.52 11.11
CA THR A 447 -8.38 -7.89 11.31
C THR A 447 -9.03 -7.98 12.69
N ALA A 448 -9.74 -9.06 12.95
CA ALA A 448 -10.41 -9.27 14.23
C ALA A 448 -10.23 -10.70 14.72
N VAL A 449 -10.18 -10.85 16.05
CA VAL A 449 -10.05 -12.11 16.78
C VAL A 449 -11.28 -12.30 17.66
N ASN A 450 -11.80 -13.52 17.66
CA ASN A 450 -12.79 -13.94 18.64
C ASN A 450 -12.06 -14.29 19.96
N PRO A 451 -12.28 -13.56 21.06
CA PRO A 451 -11.53 -13.76 22.30
C PRO A 451 -11.81 -15.10 22.98
N SER A 452 -12.93 -15.77 22.71
CA SER A 452 -13.25 -17.07 23.33
C SER A 452 -12.58 -18.24 22.63
N THR A 453 -12.54 -18.23 21.29
CA THR A 453 -11.99 -19.32 20.47
C THR A 453 -10.59 -19.02 19.95
N GLY A 454 -10.12 -17.77 20.00
CA GLY A 454 -8.91 -17.34 19.31
C GLY A 454 -9.05 -17.31 17.78
N ALA A 455 -10.27 -17.51 17.23
CA ALA A 455 -10.48 -17.54 15.80
C ALA A 455 -10.22 -16.17 15.17
N LEU A 456 -9.28 -16.14 14.23
CA LEU A 456 -8.86 -14.92 13.53
C LEU A 456 -9.66 -14.76 12.23
N SER A 457 -9.90 -13.51 11.83
CA SER A 457 -10.64 -13.24 10.60
C SER A 457 -9.94 -13.81 9.37
N PRO A 458 -10.66 -14.41 8.40
CA PRO A 458 -10.01 -15.02 7.24
C PRO A 458 -9.24 -14.06 6.35
N LEU A 459 -9.76 -12.85 6.18
CA LEU A 459 -9.12 -11.82 5.37
C LEU A 459 -9.13 -10.50 6.14
N PRO A 460 -7.99 -9.78 6.19
CA PRO A 460 -8.01 -8.42 6.70
C PRO A 460 -8.74 -7.51 5.70
N VAL A 461 -9.37 -6.46 6.22
CA VAL A 461 -9.89 -5.36 5.41
C VAL A 461 -8.85 -4.25 5.31
N GLN A 462 -8.85 -3.51 4.21
CA GLN A 462 -7.94 -2.41 3.97
C GLN A 462 -8.70 -1.10 3.77
N SER A 463 -8.21 -0.01 4.37
CA SER A 463 -8.71 1.33 4.09
C SER A 463 -8.35 1.77 2.67
N ALA A 464 -9.00 2.83 2.19
CA ALA A 464 -8.45 3.62 1.08
C ALA A 464 -7.04 4.14 1.44
N VAL A 465 -6.24 4.50 0.42
CA VAL A 465 -4.92 5.12 0.64
C VAL A 465 -5.13 6.45 1.36
N ILE A 466 -4.56 6.55 2.57
CA ILE A 466 -4.61 7.75 3.38
C ILE A 466 -3.38 8.57 3.06
N MET A 467 -3.64 9.80 2.64
CA MET A 467 -2.63 10.83 2.49
C MET A 467 -3.26 12.16 2.86
N ARG A 468 -2.60 12.93 3.73
CA ARG A 468 -2.93 14.34 3.87
C ARG A 468 -2.23 15.04 2.73
N LYS A 469 -3.00 15.61 1.80
CA LYS A 469 -2.47 16.57 0.84
C LYS A 469 -2.03 17.79 1.64
N VAL A 470 -0.78 17.78 2.12
CA VAL A 470 -0.16 18.98 2.68
C VAL A 470 0.39 19.73 1.48
N CYS A 471 -0.47 20.53 0.85
CA CYS A 471 0.03 21.50 -0.11
C CYS A 471 0.88 22.53 0.64
N SER A 472 1.93 23.05 0.01
CA SER A 472 2.69 24.17 0.57
C SER A 472 1.77 25.37 0.83
N SER A 473 2.15 26.25 1.77
CA SER A 473 1.40 27.48 2.02
C SER A 473 1.21 28.27 0.72
N HIS A 474 -0.01 28.76 0.49
CA HIS A 474 -0.41 29.47 -0.74
C HIS A 474 -0.52 28.61 -2.00
N CYS A 475 -0.60 27.28 -1.85
CA CYS A 475 -0.84 26.37 -2.95
C CYS A 475 -2.31 25.94 -3.01
N LEU A 476 -3.04 26.40 -4.03
CA LEU A 476 -4.43 26.04 -4.31
C LEU A 476 -4.58 24.57 -4.69
N ARG A 477 -3.62 24.05 -5.45
CA ARG A 477 -3.66 22.68 -5.97
C ARG A 477 -2.27 22.10 -5.95
N CYS A 478 -2.08 20.98 -5.25
CA CYS A 478 -0.83 20.22 -5.28
C CYS A 478 -1.05 18.81 -5.84
N ASP A 479 0.02 18.24 -6.38
CA ASP A 479 0.03 16.84 -6.84
C ASP A 479 0.07 15.85 -5.67
N SER A 480 0.14 14.56 -5.98
CA SER A 480 0.18 13.51 -4.97
C SER A 480 1.49 13.45 -4.19
N GLU A 481 2.53 14.16 -4.63
CA GLU A 481 3.83 14.28 -3.95
C GLU A 481 3.92 15.58 -3.13
N GLY A 482 2.87 16.41 -3.12
CA GLY A 482 2.82 17.69 -2.43
C GLY A 482 3.48 18.85 -3.18
N ALA A 483 3.94 18.63 -4.42
CA ALA A 483 4.44 19.70 -5.26
C ALA A 483 3.28 20.58 -5.72
N CYS A 484 3.47 21.89 -5.61
CA CYS A 484 2.41 22.79 -6.02
C CYS A 484 2.22 22.77 -7.54
N LEU A 485 0.96 22.68 -7.97
CA LEU A 485 0.52 22.76 -9.36
C LEU A 485 -0.08 24.14 -9.66
N GLU A 486 -0.67 24.80 -8.65
CA GLU A 486 -1.34 26.09 -8.79
C GLU A 486 -1.24 26.88 -7.49
N CYS A 487 -0.74 28.11 -7.57
CA CYS A 487 -0.59 29.02 -6.43
C CYS A 487 -1.75 30.01 -6.32
N ASP A 488 -2.01 30.50 -5.10
CA ASP A 488 -2.93 31.62 -4.86
C ASP A 488 -2.52 32.87 -5.64
N ALA A 489 -3.48 33.78 -5.87
CA ALA A 489 -3.19 35.08 -6.48
C ALA A 489 -2.12 35.85 -5.68
N GLY A 490 -1.15 36.44 -6.37
CA GLY A 490 0.02 37.08 -5.76
C GLY A 490 1.16 36.12 -5.43
N PHE A 491 1.10 34.86 -5.86
CA PHE A 491 2.20 33.89 -5.77
C PHE A 491 2.47 33.23 -7.12
N VAL A 492 3.71 32.80 -7.35
CA VAL A 492 4.14 32.06 -8.54
C VAL A 492 4.89 30.80 -8.13
N LEU A 493 4.78 29.77 -8.99
CA LEU A 493 5.55 28.55 -8.87
C LEU A 493 7.04 28.82 -9.05
N GLN A 494 7.82 28.58 -8.01
CA GLN A 494 9.27 28.61 -8.05
C GLN A 494 9.83 27.21 -7.78
N GLU A 495 10.82 26.80 -8.58
CA GLU A 495 11.55 25.57 -8.33
C GLU A 495 12.60 25.82 -7.24
N ALA A 496 12.38 25.22 -6.07
CA ALA A 496 13.35 25.21 -4.99
C ALA A 496 14.11 23.88 -5.00
N ALA A 497 15.43 23.96 -5.12
CA ALA A 497 16.29 22.79 -4.94
C ALA A 497 16.37 22.48 -3.44
N SER A 498 15.77 21.36 -3.03
CA SER A 498 15.93 20.85 -1.67
C SER A 498 17.01 19.77 -1.68
N THR A 499 18.09 20.00 -0.95
CA THR A 499 19.16 19.02 -0.72
C THR A 499 18.72 18.04 0.36
N VAL A 500 17.91 17.06 -0.02
CA VAL A 500 17.66 15.87 0.80
C VAL A 500 18.82 14.88 0.56
N SER A 501 19.29 14.22 1.61
CA SER A 501 20.50 13.38 1.68
C SER A 501 20.57 12.17 0.71
N LEU A 502 19.61 12.00 -0.20
CA LEU A 502 19.60 10.94 -1.23
C LEU A 502 19.52 11.46 -2.68
N GLY A 503 19.64 12.78 -2.90
CA GLY A 503 19.68 13.37 -4.24
C GLY A 503 18.86 14.65 -4.33
N THR A 504 19.33 15.60 -5.13
CA THR A 504 18.68 16.91 -5.34
C THR A 504 17.38 16.69 -6.12
N ARG A 505 16.23 16.82 -5.44
CA ARG A 505 14.92 16.92 -6.10
C ARG A 505 14.47 18.38 -6.09
N LEU A 506 14.04 18.86 -7.25
CA LEU A 506 13.43 20.19 -7.42
C LEU A 506 11.96 20.06 -7.01
N PHE A 507 11.55 20.80 -5.97
CA PHE A 507 10.15 20.87 -5.57
C PHE A 507 9.59 22.23 -6.00
N LYS A 508 8.35 22.24 -6.50
CA LYS A 508 7.64 23.47 -6.84
C LYS A 508 6.94 24.02 -5.60
N ILE A 509 7.36 25.19 -5.16
CA ILE A 509 6.77 25.94 -4.04
C ILE A 509 6.17 27.25 -4.56
N CYS A 510 5.18 27.78 -3.85
CA CYS A 510 4.63 29.09 -4.13
C CYS A 510 5.48 30.18 -3.48
N ALA A 511 6.12 30.99 -4.30
CA ALA A 511 6.86 32.17 -3.87
C ALA A 511 6.04 33.43 -4.16
N PRO A 512 6.06 34.45 -3.27
CA PRO A 512 5.26 35.65 -3.47
C PRO A 512 5.74 36.44 -4.69
N CYS A 513 4.80 37.06 -5.40
CA CYS A 513 5.06 38.07 -6.41
C CYS A 513 5.62 39.36 -5.78
N GLY A 514 6.09 40.30 -6.61
CA GLY A 514 6.46 41.63 -6.13
C GLY A 514 5.31 42.35 -5.41
N LEU A 515 5.62 43.26 -4.48
CA LEU A 515 4.61 44.08 -3.79
C LEU A 515 3.68 44.77 -4.80
N GLY A 516 2.36 44.69 -4.57
CA GLY A 516 1.35 45.27 -5.46
C GLY A 516 1.06 44.46 -6.73
N CYS A 517 1.61 43.25 -6.86
CA CYS A 517 1.41 42.38 -8.02
C CYS A 517 0.37 41.28 -7.79
N ALA A 518 -0.53 41.08 -8.76
CA ALA A 518 -1.50 39.99 -8.79
C ALA A 518 -1.01 38.78 -9.60
N LYS A 519 -0.19 39.00 -10.65
CA LYS A 519 0.30 37.97 -11.57
C LYS A 519 1.79 38.16 -11.88
N CYS A 520 2.59 37.15 -11.58
CA CYS A 520 4.04 37.15 -11.84
C CYS A 520 4.54 35.84 -12.47
N ASN A 521 3.70 35.20 -13.28
CA ASN A 521 3.99 33.90 -13.88
C ASN A 521 5.13 33.97 -14.92
N ALA A 522 5.24 35.08 -15.65
CA ALA A 522 6.29 35.29 -16.64
C ALA A 522 7.53 35.99 -16.04
N ALA A 523 7.33 36.89 -15.09
CA ALA A 523 8.39 37.69 -14.47
C ALA A 523 9.13 36.95 -13.35
N GLY A 524 8.49 35.95 -12.74
CA GLY A 524 9.03 35.18 -11.62
C GLY A 524 8.84 35.85 -10.26
N ALA A 525 9.28 35.15 -9.21
CA ALA A 525 9.12 35.58 -7.83
C ALA A 525 9.76 36.96 -7.57
N GLY A 526 9.07 37.82 -6.82
CA GLY A 526 9.52 39.18 -6.52
C GLY A 526 9.32 40.21 -7.64
N HIS A 527 8.86 39.81 -8.83
CA HIS A 527 8.56 40.69 -9.96
C HIS A 527 7.08 40.65 -10.34
N CYS A 528 6.68 41.43 -11.34
CA CYS A 528 5.32 41.41 -11.86
C CYS A 528 5.27 41.36 -13.39
N ASP A 529 4.26 40.67 -13.91
CA ASP A 529 3.99 40.58 -15.35
C ASP A 529 3.43 41.90 -15.89
N ALA A 530 3.57 42.15 -17.20
CA ALA A 530 2.90 43.26 -17.87
C ALA A 530 1.37 43.15 -17.70
N GLY A 531 0.74 44.20 -17.15
CA GLY A 531 -0.68 44.19 -16.77
C GLY A 531 -1.01 43.27 -15.59
N GLY A 532 0.00 42.76 -14.88
CA GLY A 532 -0.14 41.87 -13.72
C GLY A 532 -0.31 42.60 -12.39
N CYS A 533 -0.22 43.93 -12.37
CA CYS A 533 -0.37 44.72 -11.15
C CYS A 533 -1.81 44.69 -10.61
N LEU A 534 -1.95 44.79 -9.28
CA LEU A 534 -3.25 44.95 -8.63
C LEU A 534 -3.88 46.29 -9.06
N PRO A 535 -5.23 46.39 -9.08
CA PRO A 535 -5.91 47.66 -9.37
C PRO A 535 -5.36 48.82 -8.52
N GLY A 536 -5.12 49.96 -9.16
CA GLY A 536 -4.47 51.11 -8.54
C GLY A 536 -2.94 51.04 -8.50
N HIS A 537 -2.30 50.08 -9.17
CA HIS A 537 -0.86 50.04 -9.42
C HIS A 537 -0.57 49.89 -10.92
N GLY A 538 0.58 50.38 -11.37
CA GLY A 538 1.09 50.24 -12.73
C GLY A 538 2.53 49.72 -12.73
N LEU A 539 2.90 49.04 -13.81
CA LEU A 539 4.21 48.42 -13.96
C LEU A 539 5.27 49.46 -14.37
N ALA A 540 6.35 49.55 -13.59
CA ALA A 540 7.58 50.26 -13.94
C ALA A 540 8.78 49.38 -13.53
N ASP A 541 9.71 49.12 -14.46
CA ASP A 541 10.89 48.29 -14.23
C ASP A 541 10.60 46.92 -13.57
N LYS A 542 9.52 46.24 -14.02
CA LYS A 542 9.03 44.95 -13.49
C LYS A 542 8.53 44.99 -12.03
N VAL A 543 8.33 46.18 -11.46
CA VAL A 543 7.76 46.38 -10.12
C VAL A 543 6.47 47.18 -10.25
N CYS A 544 5.46 46.82 -9.46
CA CYS A 544 4.21 47.57 -9.42
C CYS A 544 4.36 48.78 -8.50
N LEU A 545 4.19 49.98 -9.05
CA LEU A 545 4.13 51.24 -8.31
C LEU A 545 2.68 51.71 -8.23
N PRO A 546 2.25 52.35 -7.13
CA PRO A 546 0.89 52.85 -7.02
C PRO A 546 0.60 53.94 -8.07
N CYS A 547 -0.63 53.97 -8.57
CA CYS A 547 -1.10 55.00 -9.49
C CYS A 547 -1.45 56.28 -8.74
N ALA A 548 -1.16 57.42 -9.36
CA ALA A 548 -1.52 58.74 -8.86
C ALA A 548 -3.05 58.93 -8.93
N GLY A 549 -3.68 58.87 -7.76
CA GLY A 549 -5.12 59.09 -7.58
C GLY A 549 -5.96 57.82 -7.64
N THR A 550 -6.81 57.65 -6.63
CA THR A 550 -7.88 56.65 -6.60
C THR A 550 -9.18 57.27 -7.10
N PRO A 551 -9.96 56.63 -8.01
CA PRO A 551 -9.80 55.27 -8.52
C PRO A 551 -9.15 55.24 -9.92
N CYS A 552 -7.88 54.84 -10.03
CA CYS A 552 -7.21 54.60 -11.30
C CYS A 552 -7.24 53.10 -11.66
N LEU A 553 -7.56 52.76 -12.92
CA LEU A 553 -7.63 51.36 -13.37
C LEU A 553 -6.27 50.85 -13.85
N SER A 554 -5.53 51.65 -14.62
CA SER A 554 -4.13 51.40 -15.01
C SER A 554 -3.36 52.70 -15.22
N CYS A 555 -2.10 52.68 -14.80
CA CYS A 555 -1.10 53.74 -14.99
C CYS A 555 0.20 53.19 -15.60
N ASP A 556 0.13 52.04 -16.27
CA ASP A 556 1.31 51.40 -16.86
C ASP A 556 2.06 52.36 -17.78
N GLN A 557 3.39 52.44 -17.64
CA GLN A 557 4.22 53.15 -18.59
C GLN A 557 4.10 52.43 -19.94
N ALA A 558 3.45 53.06 -20.92
CA ALA A 558 3.43 52.53 -22.27
C ALA A 558 4.89 52.33 -22.72
N GLY A 559 5.23 51.09 -23.09
CA GLY A 559 6.48 50.77 -23.75
C GLY A 559 6.75 51.81 -24.82
N ALA A 560 7.82 52.58 -24.60
CA ALA A 560 8.11 53.77 -25.36
C ALA A 560 8.41 53.41 -26.82
N GLY A 561 7.45 53.71 -27.71
CA GLY A 561 7.74 54.12 -29.08
C GLY A 561 8.11 55.61 -29.17
N MET A 562 8.18 56.34 -28.05
CA MET A 562 8.74 57.69 -28.02
C MET A 562 10.25 57.60 -27.81
N ALA A 563 10.98 57.96 -28.87
CA ALA A 563 12.41 58.09 -28.90
C ALA A 563 12.94 58.84 -27.66
N PRO A 564 14.09 58.41 -27.10
CA PRO A 564 14.69 59.12 -25.99
C PRO A 564 14.98 60.55 -26.42
N LEU A 565 14.45 61.52 -25.68
CA LEU A 565 14.93 62.89 -25.73
C LEU A 565 16.43 62.83 -25.42
N VAL A 566 17.22 63.02 -26.46
CA VAL A 566 18.67 63.20 -26.41
C VAL A 566 18.92 64.38 -25.48
N LEU A 567 19.25 64.08 -24.23
CA LEU A 567 19.96 65.00 -23.35
C LEU A 567 21.36 65.12 -23.94
N SER A 568 21.56 66.22 -24.66
CA SER A 568 22.83 66.66 -25.21
C SER A 568 23.91 66.63 -24.13
N ASP A 569 25.05 66.06 -24.51
CA ASP A 569 26.29 65.96 -23.77
C ASP A 569 26.62 67.24 -22.99
N ALA A 570 26.64 67.13 -21.67
CA ALA A 570 27.34 68.07 -20.81
C ALA A 570 28.52 67.31 -20.19
N GLU A 571 29.70 67.75 -20.59
CA GLU A 571 31.01 67.21 -20.21
C GLU A 571 31.13 66.96 -18.71
N GLU A 572 31.61 65.75 -18.45
CA GLU A 572 32.15 65.22 -17.22
C GLU A 572 33.35 66.06 -16.75
N LYS A 573 33.12 66.93 -15.76
CA LYS A 573 34.17 67.38 -14.85
C LYS A 573 33.57 67.83 -13.52
N ASP A 574 33.51 66.88 -12.60
CA ASP A 574 33.90 67.01 -11.19
C ASP A 574 33.10 66.02 -10.33
N GLY A 575 33.84 65.14 -9.68
CA GLY A 575 33.28 64.12 -8.81
C GLY A 575 32.66 64.73 -7.56
N LEU A 576 31.33 64.64 -7.46
CA LEU A 576 30.61 64.65 -6.19
C LEU A 576 29.38 63.75 -6.28
N THR A 577 29.42 62.70 -5.46
CA THR A 577 28.33 61.90 -4.86
C THR A 577 26.92 61.97 -5.50
N PRO A 578 26.32 60.84 -5.91
CA PRO A 578 24.95 60.81 -6.40
C PRO A 578 23.95 60.97 -5.24
N SER A 579 23.53 62.21 -4.99
CA SER A 579 22.38 62.51 -4.15
C SER A 579 21.09 62.29 -4.93
N ALA A 580 20.31 61.33 -4.45
CA ALA A 580 18.85 61.27 -4.54
C ALA A 580 18.24 61.53 -5.93
N ALA A 581 18.33 60.53 -6.82
CA ALA A 581 17.31 60.36 -7.84
C ALA A 581 15.97 60.18 -7.13
N VAL A 582 15.12 61.20 -7.18
CA VAL A 582 13.75 61.19 -6.67
C VAL A 582 13.00 60.09 -7.41
N ARG A 583 12.94 58.89 -6.81
CA ARG A 583 12.07 57.81 -7.27
C ARG A 583 10.65 58.35 -7.29
N ALA A 584 10.06 58.46 -8.47
CA ALA A 584 8.65 58.80 -8.62
C ALA A 584 7.84 57.81 -7.78
N THR A 585 7.16 58.31 -6.75
CA THR A 585 6.38 57.48 -5.82
C THR A 585 5.04 57.07 -6.40
N GLU A 586 4.57 57.72 -7.48
CA GLU A 586 3.27 57.46 -8.10
C GLU A 586 3.35 57.64 -9.64
N LEU A 587 2.63 56.79 -10.39
CA LEU A 587 2.52 56.86 -11.86
C LEU A 587 1.22 57.57 -12.29
N PRO A 588 1.22 58.48 -13.29
CA PRO A 588 0.01 59.18 -13.73
C PRO A 588 -1.02 58.20 -14.30
N CYS A 589 -2.31 58.39 -13.96
CA CYS A 589 -3.36 57.50 -14.43
C CYS A 589 -3.57 57.64 -15.94
N ARG A 590 -3.78 56.50 -16.63
CA ARG A 590 -4.07 56.47 -18.08
C ARG A 590 -5.49 56.00 -18.40
N SER A 591 -6.01 55.08 -17.61
CA SER A 591 -7.37 54.59 -17.77
C SER A 591 -8.13 54.65 -16.45
N CYS A 592 -9.34 55.17 -16.55
CA CYS A 592 -10.25 55.28 -15.44
C CYS A 592 -11.26 54.12 -15.47
N PRO A 593 -11.75 53.68 -14.31
CA PRO A 593 -12.86 52.74 -14.24
C PRO A 593 -14.11 53.32 -14.91
N ALA A 594 -15.03 52.45 -15.31
CA ALA A 594 -16.32 52.87 -15.84
C ALA A 594 -16.97 53.89 -14.87
N THR A 595 -17.59 54.94 -15.43
CA THR A 595 -18.14 56.13 -14.74
C THR A 595 -17.13 57.20 -14.30
N PHE A 596 -15.84 57.03 -14.58
CA PHE A 596 -14.81 58.04 -14.35
C PHE A 596 -14.09 58.39 -15.66
N GLY A 597 -13.70 59.65 -15.81
CA GLY A 597 -12.92 60.17 -16.93
C GLY A 597 -11.62 60.79 -16.45
N LEU A 598 -10.67 60.97 -17.37
CA LEU A 598 -9.36 61.53 -17.06
C LEU A 598 -9.49 63.06 -16.90
N GLY A 599 -9.19 63.57 -15.71
CA GLY A 599 -9.09 65.02 -15.48
C GLY A 599 -7.76 65.60 -15.99
N GLU A 600 -7.69 66.92 -16.12
CA GLU A 600 -6.49 67.64 -16.60
C GLU A 600 -5.22 67.39 -15.76
N ASN A 601 -5.39 66.96 -14.51
CA ASN A 601 -4.31 66.60 -13.59
C ASN A 601 -3.87 65.13 -13.68
N GLY A 602 -4.36 64.36 -14.66
CA GLY A 602 -4.06 62.94 -14.81
C GLY A 602 -4.68 62.06 -13.71
N ARG A 603 -5.70 62.56 -12.98
CA ARG A 603 -6.47 61.79 -11.99
C ARG A 603 -7.86 61.49 -12.53
N CYS A 604 -8.38 60.32 -12.17
CA CYS A 604 -9.73 59.93 -12.50
C CYS A 604 -10.74 60.71 -11.66
N GLN A 605 -11.66 61.39 -12.33
CA GLN A 605 -12.79 62.08 -11.71
C GLN A 605 -14.11 61.52 -12.28
N PRO A 606 -15.22 61.56 -11.55
CA PRO A 606 -16.50 61.06 -12.04
C PRO A 606 -16.90 61.77 -13.35
N CYS A 607 -17.46 61.02 -14.31
CA CYS A 607 -18.01 61.61 -15.53
C CYS A 607 -19.03 62.70 -15.17
N GLN A 608 -18.93 63.88 -15.77
CA GLN A 608 -19.89 64.97 -15.51
C GLN A 608 -21.24 64.69 -16.19
N VAL A 609 -21.26 63.88 -17.24
CA VAL A 609 -22.49 63.43 -17.91
C VAL A 609 -23.16 62.33 -17.05
N GLN A 610 -24.32 62.66 -16.49
CA GLN A 610 -25.12 61.74 -15.70
C GLN A 610 -25.52 60.51 -16.54
N GLY A 611 -25.34 59.30 -15.99
CA GLY A 611 -25.65 58.05 -16.70
C GLY A 611 -24.55 57.55 -17.66
N CYS A 612 -23.43 58.27 -17.78
CA CYS A 612 -22.32 57.84 -18.63
C CYS A 612 -21.55 56.65 -18.04
N ARG A 613 -21.25 55.65 -18.88
CA ARG A 613 -20.41 54.49 -18.55
C ARG A 613 -18.95 54.73 -18.89
N ASN A 614 -18.68 55.39 -20.01
CA ASN A 614 -17.32 55.66 -20.47
C ASN A 614 -17.21 57.11 -20.95
N CYS A 615 -16.40 57.91 -20.26
CA CYS A 615 -16.10 59.28 -20.64
C CYS A 615 -14.58 59.46 -20.80
N PRO A 616 -14.04 59.60 -22.02
CA PRO A 616 -12.61 59.83 -22.21
C PRO A 616 -12.15 61.14 -21.57
N GLU A 617 -13.01 62.15 -21.56
CA GLU A 617 -12.84 63.42 -20.86
C GLU A 617 -14.10 63.70 -20.03
N LEU A 618 -13.96 64.50 -18.96
CA LEU A 618 -15.03 64.67 -17.97
C LEU A 618 -16.38 65.13 -18.56
N GLY A 619 -16.36 65.91 -19.65
CA GLY A 619 -17.56 66.44 -20.31
C GLY A 619 -18.04 65.66 -21.54
N MET A 620 -17.37 64.58 -21.96
CA MET A 620 -17.74 63.81 -23.16
C MET A 620 -18.10 62.37 -22.80
N CYS A 621 -19.34 61.97 -23.06
CA CYS A 621 -19.78 60.59 -22.94
C CYS A 621 -19.68 59.84 -24.25
N GLN A 622 -18.88 58.78 -24.28
CA GLN A 622 -18.74 57.90 -25.45
C GLN A 622 -19.74 56.74 -25.41
N ALA A 623 -20.08 56.26 -24.22
CA ALA A 623 -21.04 55.18 -24.02
C ALA A 623 -21.82 55.38 -22.72
N CYS A 624 -23.13 55.21 -22.78
CA CYS A 624 -24.00 55.23 -21.61
C CYS A 624 -23.97 53.89 -20.86
N LYS A 625 -24.49 53.87 -19.63
CA LYS A 625 -24.71 52.61 -18.89
C LYS A 625 -25.67 51.70 -19.65
N GLU A 626 -25.58 50.39 -19.43
CA GLU A 626 -26.54 49.43 -20.00
C GLU A 626 -27.96 49.85 -19.65
N GLY A 627 -28.86 49.79 -20.64
CA GLY A 627 -30.20 50.34 -20.52
C GLY A 627 -30.27 51.87 -20.64
N ALA A 628 -29.29 52.53 -21.25
CA ALA A 628 -29.36 53.95 -21.62
C ALA A 628 -28.76 54.21 -23.02
N THR A 629 -29.28 55.22 -23.72
CA THR A 629 -28.84 55.67 -25.05
C THR A 629 -28.32 57.10 -25.01
N LEU A 630 -27.31 57.39 -25.85
CA LEU A 630 -26.67 58.69 -25.93
C LEU A 630 -27.47 59.63 -26.84
N ARG A 631 -27.98 60.73 -26.28
CA ARG A 631 -28.60 61.81 -27.04
C ARG A 631 -27.64 62.99 -27.16
N ILE A 632 -27.37 63.41 -28.39
CA ILE A 632 -26.56 64.59 -28.69
C ILE A 632 -27.50 65.69 -29.18
N SER A 633 -27.63 66.77 -28.40
CA SER A 633 -28.47 67.92 -28.75
C SER A 633 -27.61 69.12 -29.14
N PRO A 634 -27.89 69.83 -30.26
CA PRO A 634 -27.14 71.02 -30.64
C PRO A 634 -27.44 72.17 -29.68
N GLY A 635 -26.44 72.58 -28.88
CA GLY A 635 -26.48 73.78 -28.05
C GLY A 635 -25.83 74.99 -28.74
N ASN A 636 -25.97 76.18 -28.14
CA ASN A 636 -25.32 77.43 -28.56
C ASN A 636 -23.78 77.35 -28.41
N GLY A 637 -23.11 76.62 -29.31
CA GLY A 637 -21.64 76.51 -29.39
C GLY A 637 -21.02 75.29 -28.70
N SER A 638 -21.80 74.42 -28.07
CA SER A 638 -21.34 73.14 -27.48
C SER A 638 -22.42 72.06 -27.63
N PHE A 639 -22.04 70.83 -27.95
CA PHE A 639 -22.96 69.69 -28.00
C PHE A 639 -23.30 69.25 -26.57
N LEU A 640 -24.58 69.31 -26.18
CA LEU A 640 -25.02 68.79 -24.89
C LEU A 640 -25.28 67.28 -25.05
N GLN A 641 -24.50 66.46 -24.34
CA GLN A 641 -24.61 65.01 -24.34
C GLN A 641 -25.33 64.56 -23.07
N GLU A 642 -26.38 63.77 -23.22
CA GLU A 642 -27.15 63.21 -22.12
C GLU A 642 -27.40 61.71 -22.37
N CYS A 643 -27.32 60.89 -21.31
CA CYS A 643 -27.66 59.48 -21.38
C CYS A 643 -29.09 59.27 -20.87
N LEU A 644 -30.00 58.93 -21.77
CA LEU A 644 -31.41 58.73 -21.46
C LEU A 644 -31.71 57.24 -21.30
N LEU A 645 -32.52 56.88 -20.32
CA LEU A 645 -32.83 55.48 -20.03
C LEU A 645 -33.69 54.84 -21.13
N CYS A 646 -33.36 53.61 -21.49
CA CYS A 646 -34.19 52.74 -22.32
C CYS A 646 -35.45 52.32 -21.56
N ALA A 647 -36.39 51.68 -22.27
CA ALA A 647 -37.49 50.97 -21.61
C ALA A 647 -36.95 49.94 -20.58
N GLU A 648 -37.70 49.66 -19.52
CA GLU A 648 -37.34 48.60 -18.57
C GLU A 648 -37.14 47.26 -19.31
N HIS A 649 -36.13 46.50 -18.86
CA HIS A 649 -35.70 45.23 -19.46
C HIS A 649 -35.15 45.29 -20.89
N CYS A 650 -34.80 46.49 -21.36
CA CYS A 650 -34.14 46.69 -22.64
C CYS A 650 -32.62 46.72 -22.50
N ALA A 651 -31.93 45.95 -23.35
CA ALA A 651 -30.47 45.99 -23.44
C ALA A 651 -29.97 47.21 -24.24
N ARG A 652 -30.67 47.60 -25.32
CA ARG A 652 -30.29 48.71 -26.22
C ARG A 652 -31.48 49.44 -26.83
N CYS A 653 -31.43 50.77 -26.87
CA CYS A 653 -32.48 51.64 -27.42
C CYS A 653 -31.90 52.78 -28.29
N GLU A 654 -30.88 52.47 -29.07
CA GLU A 654 -30.19 53.43 -29.92
C GLU A 654 -31.04 53.84 -31.12
N LEU A 655 -31.85 52.92 -31.66
CA LEU A 655 -32.69 53.17 -32.83
C LEU A 655 -34.01 53.86 -32.48
N LEU A 656 -34.71 53.39 -31.43
CA LEU A 656 -36.03 53.92 -31.05
C LEU A 656 -35.98 55.03 -30.00
N GLY A 657 -34.83 55.22 -29.35
CA GLY A 657 -34.61 56.27 -28.36
C GLY A 657 -35.17 55.95 -26.97
N GLU A 658 -35.20 56.99 -26.13
CA GLU A 658 -35.62 56.94 -24.73
C GLU A 658 -36.97 56.24 -24.52
N GLY A 659 -37.06 55.42 -23.47
CA GLY A 659 -38.29 54.76 -23.06
C GLY A 659 -38.80 53.69 -24.03
N ARG A 660 -38.02 53.33 -25.06
CA ARG A 660 -38.31 52.26 -26.01
C ARG A 660 -37.14 51.27 -26.07
N CYS A 661 -37.32 50.17 -26.80
CA CYS A 661 -36.29 49.17 -27.01
C CYS A 661 -36.18 48.80 -28.48
N ASP A 662 -34.95 48.62 -28.95
CA ASP A 662 -34.70 48.26 -30.34
C ASP A 662 -35.16 46.81 -30.62
N PRO A 663 -35.55 46.48 -31.87
CA PRO A 663 -35.93 45.12 -32.24
C PRO A 663 -34.88 44.08 -31.84
N GLU A 664 -35.32 43.00 -31.20
CA GLU A 664 -34.49 41.90 -30.70
C GLU A 664 -33.48 42.29 -29.59
N GLN A 665 -33.55 43.51 -29.03
CA GLN A 665 -32.65 43.98 -27.97
C GLN A 665 -33.24 43.91 -26.55
N CYS A 666 -34.26 43.07 -26.32
CA CYS A 666 -34.74 42.79 -24.97
C CYS A 666 -33.80 41.83 -24.23
N HIS A 667 -33.73 41.90 -22.91
CA HIS A 667 -32.99 40.90 -22.13
C HIS A 667 -33.56 39.48 -22.29
N PRO A 668 -32.75 38.41 -22.11
CA PRO A 668 -33.24 37.03 -22.17
C PRO A 668 -34.46 36.80 -21.28
N GLY A 669 -35.51 36.18 -21.82
CA GLY A 669 -36.80 36.00 -21.15
C GLY A 669 -37.78 37.17 -21.32
N PHE A 670 -37.49 38.15 -22.17
CA PHE A 670 -38.39 39.23 -22.56
C PHE A 670 -38.51 39.33 -24.08
N SER A 671 -39.63 39.86 -24.58
CA SER A 671 -39.84 40.16 -25.99
C SER A 671 -40.49 41.53 -26.17
N LEU A 672 -40.35 42.08 -27.38
CA LEU A 672 -40.79 43.43 -27.70
C LEU A 672 -42.31 43.48 -27.89
N THR A 673 -42.99 44.36 -27.16
CA THR A 673 -44.40 44.68 -27.39
C THR A 673 -44.57 45.54 -28.65
N PRO A 674 -45.77 45.62 -29.25
CA PRO A 674 -46.05 46.57 -30.33
C PRO A 674 -45.82 48.04 -29.96
N THR A 675 -45.79 48.37 -28.66
CA THR A 675 -45.51 49.71 -28.16
C THR A 675 -44.01 50.01 -28.06
N GLY A 676 -43.13 49.05 -28.35
CA GLY A 676 -41.69 49.20 -28.27
C GLY A 676 -41.10 49.03 -26.87
N VAL A 677 -41.80 48.33 -25.96
CA VAL A 677 -41.34 48.04 -24.58
C VAL A 677 -41.09 46.55 -24.43
N CYS A 678 -40.12 46.15 -23.62
CA CYS A 678 -39.87 44.73 -23.35
C CYS A 678 -40.82 44.20 -22.28
N ALA A 679 -41.55 43.13 -22.59
CA ALA A 679 -42.43 42.44 -21.65
C ALA A 679 -42.03 40.97 -21.51
N PRO A 680 -42.23 40.35 -20.33
CA PRO A 680 -41.71 39.01 -20.05
C PRO A 680 -42.38 37.93 -20.91
N CYS A 681 -41.62 36.88 -21.21
CA CYS A 681 -42.14 35.64 -21.78
C CYS A 681 -43.08 34.91 -20.80
N SER A 682 -43.77 33.86 -21.26
CA SER A 682 -44.50 32.97 -20.35
C SER A 682 -43.56 32.31 -19.32
N MET A 683 -44.10 31.92 -18.15
CA MET A 683 -43.28 31.27 -17.11
C MET A 683 -42.58 30.02 -17.66
N HIS A 684 -41.32 29.83 -17.27
CA HIS A 684 -40.44 28.74 -17.71
C HIS A 684 -40.06 28.76 -19.21
N CYS A 685 -40.35 29.84 -19.91
CA CYS A 685 -39.82 30.09 -21.25
C CYS A 685 -38.40 30.70 -21.17
N SER A 686 -37.52 30.29 -22.08
CA SER A 686 -36.19 30.89 -22.26
C SER A 686 -36.19 31.94 -23.38
N ASN A 687 -37.04 31.79 -24.40
CA ASN A 687 -37.15 32.71 -25.53
C ASN A 687 -38.58 32.83 -26.10
N CYS A 688 -39.03 34.06 -26.31
CA CYS A 688 -40.34 34.37 -26.87
C CYS A 688 -40.28 35.48 -27.94
N THR A 689 -39.14 35.63 -28.62
CA THR A 689 -38.98 36.70 -29.60
C THR A 689 -39.93 36.56 -30.78
N LYS A 690 -40.32 35.34 -31.17
CA LYS A 690 -41.25 35.10 -32.28
C LYS A 690 -42.71 35.07 -31.85
N ALA A 691 -43.00 34.47 -30.69
CA ALA A 691 -44.35 34.31 -30.17
C ALA A 691 -44.86 35.57 -29.46
N GLY A 692 -43.94 36.44 -29.04
CA GLY A 692 -44.24 37.69 -28.35
C GLY A 692 -44.48 37.53 -26.85
N PRO A 693 -44.81 38.64 -26.16
CA PRO A 693 -44.92 38.66 -24.71
C PRO A 693 -45.99 37.72 -24.18
N GLY A 694 -45.71 37.05 -23.05
CA GLY A 694 -46.62 36.08 -22.46
C GLY A 694 -46.77 34.75 -23.21
N HIS A 695 -46.01 34.54 -24.28
CA HIS A 695 -45.95 33.30 -25.05
C HIS A 695 -44.53 32.71 -25.04
N CYS A 696 -44.35 31.53 -25.62
CA CYS A 696 -43.03 30.93 -25.78
C CYS A 696 -42.83 30.42 -27.20
N ASP A 697 -41.62 30.55 -27.72
CA ASP A 697 -41.27 30.04 -29.04
C ASP A 697 -41.21 28.50 -29.01
N LEU A 698 -41.51 27.85 -30.14
CA LEU A 698 -41.46 26.39 -30.27
C LEU A 698 -40.05 25.88 -29.90
N GLY A 699 -39.97 24.96 -28.93
CA GLY A 699 -38.71 24.40 -28.44
C GLY A 699 -37.90 25.32 -27.51
N SER A 700 -38.44 26.47 -27.11
CA SER A 700 -37.76 27.44 -26.24
C SER A 700 -38.20 27.37 -24.77
N CYS A 701 -38.74 26.23 -24.33
CA CYS A 701 -38.96 25.98 -22.91
C CYS A 701 -37.64 25.66 -22.20
N ARG A 702 -37.53 25.98 -20.92
CA ARG A 702 -36.38 25.57 -20.10
C ARG A 702 -36.31 24.04 -19.98
N PRO A 703 -35.11 23.44 -19.82
CA PRO A 703 -34.96 22.00 -19.60
C PRO A 703 -35.89 21.46 -18.51
N GLY A 704 -36.61 20.37 -18.81
CA GLY A 704 -37.66 19.77 -17.99
C GLY A 704 -39.07 20.38 -18.15
N TYR A 705 -39.25 21.30 -19.09
CA TYR A 705 -40.54 21.90 -19.43
C TYR A 705 -40.84 21.75 -20.93
N GLY A 706 -42.12 21.51 -21.25
CA GLY A 706 -42.62 21.37 -22.61
C GLY A 706 -43.75 22.36 -22.90
N LEU A 707 -43.92 22.69 -24.19
CA LEU A 707 -44.99 23.59 -24.64
C LEU A 707 -46.32 22.84 -24.58
N GLN A 708 -47.21 23.20 -23.65
CA GLN A 708 -48.58 22.66 -23.60
C GLN A 708 -49.55 23.70 -24.15
N GLY A 709 -50.20 23.37 -25.28
CA GLY A 709 -51.09 24.28 -25.99
C GLY A 709 -50.32 25.36 -26.78
N ALA A 710 -50.95 26.52 -27.01
CA ALA A 710 -50.43 27.54 -27.92
C ALA A 710 -49.45 28.55 -27.30
N ALA A 711 -49.16 28.49 -25.99
CA ALA A 711 -48.59 29.66 -25.30
C ALA A 711 -47.68 29.40 -24.09
N GLY A 712 -47.87 28.30 -23.35
CA GLY A 712 -47.26 28.12 -22.03
C GLY A 712 -46.31 26.93 -21.96
N CYS A 713 -45.17 27.12 -21.30
CA CYS A 713 -44.32 26.02 -20.88
C CYS A 713 -44.84 25.43 -19.56
N SER A 714 -44.94 24.11 -19.50
CA SER A 714 -45.41 23.36 -18.33
C SER A 714 -44.43 22.23 -18.04
N LYS A 715 -44.34 21.81 -16.77
CA LYS A 715 -43.39 20.77 -16.37
C LYS A 715 -43.72 19.46 -17.09
N CYS A 716 -42.70 18.79 -17.61
CA CYS A 716 -42.89 17.46 -18.19
C CYS A 716 -43.42 16.48 -17.14
N GLN A 717 -44.49 15.76 -17.50
CA GLN A 717 -45.11 14.77 -16.61
C GLN A 717 -44.29 13.49 -16.52
N VAL A 718 -43.49 13.20 -17.55
CA VAL A 718 -42.60 12.03 -17.61
C VAL A 718 -41.33 12.31 -16.80
N GLU A 719 -41.05 11.46 -15.81
CA GLU A 719 -39.82 11.52 -15.03
C GLU A 719 -38.59 11.26 -15.93
N GLY A 720 -37.51 12.00 -15.72
CA GLY A 720 -36.31 11.90 -16.57
C GLY A 720 -36.45 12.55 -17.94
N CYS A 721 -37.56 13.21 -18.26
CA CYS A 721 -37.74 13.94 -19.52
C CYS A 721 -37.12 15.34 -19.49
N ASP A 722 -36.47 15.74 -20.58
CA ASP A 722 -35.87 17.07 -20.74
C ASP A 722 -36.69 17.99 -21.66
N VAL A 723 -37.24 17.43 -22.75
CA VAL A 723 -38.16 18.13 -23.67
C VAL A 723 -39.39 17.25 -23.91
N CYS A 724 -40.59 17.79 -23.70
CA CYS A 724 -41.86 17.08 -23.88
C CYS A 724 -42.88 17.89 -24.70
N ASP A 725 -43.83 17.17 -25.29
CA ASP A 725 -45.02 17.71 -25.94
C ASP A 725 -46.29 17.26 -25.19
N SER A 726 -47.47 17.48 -25.80
CA SER A 726 -48.75 17.02 -25.24
C SER A 726 -48.95 15.50 -25.26
N TYR A 727 -48.07 14.76 -25.95
CA TYR A 727 -48.19 13.32 -26.19
C TYR A 727 -47.12 12.49 -25.46
N GLY A 728 -46.10 13.12 -24.86
CA GLY A 728 -45.09 12.43 -24.06
C GLY A 728 -43.75 13.16 -24.05
N CYS A 729 -42.69 12.42 -23.79
CA CYS A 729 -41.33 12.94 -23.91
C CYS A 729 -40.82 12.85 -25.35
N ASP A 730 -40.17 13.91 -25.83
CA ASP A 730 -39.46 13.93 -27.11
C ASP A 730 -37.96 13.70 -26.92
N VAL A 731 -37.39 14.25 -25.84
CA VAL A 731 -35.96 14.14 -25.50
C VAL A 731 -35.81 13.85 -24.02
N CYS A 732 -35.21 12.70 -23.69
CA CYS A 732 -34.88 12.33 -22.32
C CYS A 732 -33.62 13.04 -21.84
N ARG A 733 -33.51 13.26 -20.52
CA ARG A 733 -32.32 13.78 -19.86
C ARG A 733 -31.16 12.80 -20.02
N GLU A 734 -29.93 13.30 -19.96
CA GLU A 734 -28.73 12.45 -19.95
C GLU A 734 -28.83 11.36 -18.87
N GLY A 735 -28.45 10.13 -19.24
CA GLY A 735 -28.65 8.92 -18.44
C GLY A 735 -30.00 8.22 -18.60
N PHE A 736 -30.92 8.75 -19.43
CA PHE A 736 -32.20 8.12 -19.75
C PHE A 736 -32.38 7.91 -21.27
N GLY A 737 -33.10 6.84 -21.65
CA GLY A 737 -33.46 6.52 -23.03
C GLY A 737 -34.96 6.56 -23.26
N LEU A 738 -35.36 6.96 -24.46
CA LEU A 738 -36.76 7.07 -24.87
C LEU A 738 -37.37 5.68 -25.13
N THR A 739 -38.49 5.36 -24.50
CA THR A 739 -39.28 4.15 -24.80
C THR A 739 -40.17 4.36 -26.03
N PRO A 740 -40.65 3.28 -26.68
CA PRO A 740 -41.70 3.38 -27.70
C PRO A 740 -42.98 4.09 -27.22
N ASP A 741 -43.25 4.05 -25.91
CA ASP A 741 -44.40 4.69 -25.27
C ASP A 741 -44.15 6.18 -24.94
N ARG A 742 -43.05 6.77 -25.44
CA ARG A 742 -42.61 8.15 -25.16
C ARG A 742 -42.39 8.45 -23.66
N SER A 743 -42.02 7.43 -22.88
CA SER A 743 -41.49 7.59 -21.52
C SER A 743 -39.96 7.52 -21.52
N CYS A 744 -39.33 7.91 -20.40
CA CYS A 744 -37.88 7.86 -20.24
C CYS A 744 -37.53 6.83 -19.16
N GLU A 745 -36.65 5.89 -19.48
CA GLU A 745 -36.10 4.93 -18.51
C GLU A 745 -34.59 5.08 -18.41
N ALA A 746 -34.03 4.75 -17.24
CA ALA A 746 -32.58 4.86 -17.02
C ALA A 746 -31.81 3.94 -17.99
N CYS A 747 -30.73 4.46 -18.55
CA CYS A 747 -29.79 3.69 -19.36
C CYS A 747 -28.99 2.71 -18.48
N ALA A 748 -28.33 1.73 -19.13
CA ALA A 748 -27.42 0.81 -18.44
C ALA A 748 -26.25 1.57 -17.77
N THR A 749 -25.62 0.96 -16.77
CA THR A 749 -24.45 1.56 -16.08
C THR A 749 -23.37 1.97 -17.07
N ALA A 750 -22.78 3.15 -16.85
CA ALA A 750 -21.77 3.77 -17.72
C ALA A 750 -22.26 4.18 -19.13
N CYS A 751 -23.56 4.11 -19.40
CA CYS A 751 -24.15 4.64 -20.62
C CYS A 751 -24.66 6.08 -20.41
N LYS A 752 -24.15 7.03 -21.21
CA LYS A 752 -24.55 8.44 -21.19
C LYS A 752 -25.85 8.68 -21.95
N ARG A 753 -26.01 8.04 -23.12
CA ARG A 753 -27.25 8.05 -23.93
C ARG A 753 -27.52 6.66 -24.48
N CYS A 754 -28.75 6.15 -24.36
CA CYS A 754 -29.14 4.84 -24.90
C CYS A 754 -30.21 4.98 -25.99
N THR A 755 -30.19 4.07 -26.97
CA THR A 755 -31.13 4.06 -28.10
C THR A 755 -32.49 3.45 -27.75
N GLY A 756 -32.60 2.80 -26.60
CA GLY A 756 -33.84 2.27 -26.06
C GLY A 756 -33.76 2.05 -24.55
N ALA A 757 -34.89 2.21 -23.90
CA ALA A 757 -35.11 1.89 -22.50
C ALA A 757 -34.84 0.41 -22.16
N GLY A 758 -34.46 0.11 -20.91
CA GLY A 758 -34.29 -1.27 -20.43
C GLY A 758 -32.99 -1.99 -20.84
N GLY A 759 -31.94 -1.26 -21.25
CA GLY A 759 -30.62 -1.85 -21.53
C GLY A 759 -30.40 -2.34 -22.97
N GLY A 760 -31.28 -2.00 -23.90
CA GLY A 760 -31.26 -2.48 -25.30
C GLY A 760 -30.18 -1.93 -26.23
N GLY A 761 -29.19 -1.20 -25.72
CA GLY A 761 -28.10 -0.63 -26.52
C GLY A 761 -27.75 0.78 -26.07
N CYS A 762 -26.49 0.97 -25.68
CA CYS A 762 -25.94 2.29 -25.47
C CYS A 762 -25.60 2.95 -26.81
N ALA A 763 -25.96 4.22 -26.96
CA ALA A 763 -25.58 5.05 -28.09
C ALA A 763 -24.26 5.79 -27.84
N GLU A 764 -24.04 6.22 -26.60
CA GLU A 764 -22.88 7.02 -26.17
C GLU A 764 -22.52 6.66 -24.73
N CYS A 765 -21.26 6.30 -24.49
CA CYS A 765 -20.75 5.95 -23.16
C CYS A 765 -20.32 7.19 -22.36
N VAL A 766 -20.25 7.07 -21.03
CA VAL A 766 -19.62 8.12 -20.21
C VAL A 766 -18.09 8.09 -20.42
N PRO A 767 -17.38 9.22 -20.25
CA PRO A 767 -15.91 9.25 -20.37
C PRO A 767 -15.24 8.16 -19.53
N GLY A 768 -14.22 7.50 -20.10
CA GLY A 768 -13.56 6.32 -19.53
C GLY A 768 -14.17 4.97 -19.88
N PHE A 769 -15.23 4.94 -20.70
CA PHE A 769 -15.83 3.71 -21.23
C PHE A 769 -15.97 3.78 -22.77
N GLY A 770 -15.75 2.65 -23.44
CA GLY A 770 -15.92 2.49 -24.88
C GLY A 770 -17.15 1.67 -25.22
N LEU A 771 -17.76 1.94 -26.37
CA LEU A 771 -18.95 1.25 -26.85
C LEU A 771 -18.58 -0.04 -27.58
N GLU A 772 -18.96 -1.20 -27.03
CA GLU A 772 -18.77 -2.51 -27.65
C GLU A 772 -20.09 -3.27 -27.69
N ALA A 773 -20.57 -3.61 -28.89
CA ALA A 773 -21.81 -4.37 -29.10
C ALA A 773 -23.02 -3.80 -28.33
N GLY A 774 -23.16 -2.47 -28.30
CA GLY A 774 -24.25 -1.79 -27.58
C GLY A 774 -24.07 -1.74 -26.06
N HIS A 775 -22.92 -2.11 -25.51
CA HIS A 775 -22.62 -2.04 -24.09
C HIS A 775 -21.39 -1.15 -23.85
N CYS A 776 -21.37 -0.46 -22.71
CA CYS A 776 -20.22 0.36 -22.31
C CYS A 776 -19.28 -0.44 -21.43
N SER A 777 -18.07 -0.66 -21.91
CA SER A 777 -17.01 -1.39 -21.22
C SER A 777 -15.86 -0.43 -20.90
N ALA A 778 -15.19 -0.61 -19.76
CA ALA A 778 -14.15 0.32 -19.32
C ALA A 778 -12.98 0.39 -20.33
N CYS A 779 -12.45 1.59 -20.54
CA CYS A 779 -11.21 1.81 -21.29
C CYS A 779 -9.99 1.31 -20.50
N ALA A 780 -8.80 1.33 -21.13
CA ALA A 780 -7.55 1.12 -20.40
C ALA A 780 -7.39 2.13 -19.24
N ASP A 781 -6.65 1.75 -18.20
CA ASP A 781 -6.36 2.65 -17.08
C ASP A 781 -5.80 3.99 -17.56
N GLN A 782 -6.32 5.10 -17.01
CA GLN A 782 -5.92 6.48 -17.35
C GLN A 782 -6.27 6.92 -18.78
N CYS A 783 -7.20 6.21 -19.43
CA CYS A 783 -7.77 6.61 -20.70
C CYS A 783 -9.09 7.37 -20.52
N GLU A 784 -9.26 8.51 -21.18
CA GLU A 784 -10.49 9.30 -21.17
C GLU A 784 -11.48 8.83 -22.27
N HIS A 785 -10.97 8.35 -23.42
CA HIS A 785 -11.78 7.91 -24.57
C HIS A 785 -11.16 6.68 -25.26
N CYS A 786 -11.97 5.67 -25.55
CA CYS A 786 -11.56 4.45 -26.27
C CYS A 786 -12.62 4.02 -27.30
N GLU A 787 -13.19 4.99 -28.00
CA GLU A 787 -14.24 4.77 -29.00
C GLU A 787 -13.68 4.11 -30.27
N GLU A 788 -12.43 4.42 -30.65
CA GLU A 788 -11.80 3.87 -31.85
C GLU A 788 -11.12 2.53 -31.58
N MET A 789 -10.41 2.40 -30.45
CA MET A 789 -9.61 1.22 -30.13
C MET A 789 -10.40 0.13 -29.37
N GLY A 790 -11.59 0.46 -28.88
CA GLY A 790 -12.44 -0.44 -28.13
C GLY A 790 -12.01 -0.62 -26.67
N PRO A 791 -12.78 -1.40 -25.89
CA PRO A 791 -12.57 -1.53 -24.46
C PRO A 791 -11.25 -2.20 -24.09
N GLY A 792 -10.73 -1.81 -22.93
CA GLY A 792 -9.39 -2.19 -22.48
C GLY A 792 -8.24 -1.54 -23.26
N GLN A 793 -8.52 -0.66 -24.22
CA GLN A 793 -7.52 0.10 -24.97
C GLN A 793 -7.77 1.62 -24.83
N CYS A 794 -6.92 2.43 -25.46
CA CYS A 794 -7.03 3.88 -25.45
C CYS A 794 -6.78 4.48 -26.83
N ASP A 795 -7.60 5.46 -27.21
CA ASP A 795 -7.43 6.20 -28.46
C ASP A 795 -6.16 7.07 -28.39
N VAL A 796 -5.56 7.33 -29.54
CA VAL A 796 -4.30 8.09 -29.61
C VAL A 796 -4.52 9.52 -29.15
N GLY A 797 -3.88 9.90 -28.03
CA GLY A 797 -4.02 11.24 -27.44
C GLY A 797 -5.21 11.39 -26.48
N ALA A 798 -5.96 10.31 -26.24
CA ALA A 798 -7.06 10.29 -25.27
C ALA A 798 -6.62 9.88 -23.85
N CYS A 799 -5.31 9.84 -23.58
CA CYS A 799 -4.82 9.59 -22.24
C CYS A 799 -4.99 10.83 -21.36
N ALA A 800 -5.33 10.61 -20.08
CA ALA A 800 -5.40 11.66 -19.09
C ALA A 800 -4.09 12.46 -19.03
N SER A 801 -4.21 13.74 -18.67
CA SER A 801 -3.07 14.66 -18.64
C SER A 801 -1.89 14.09 -17.82
N GLY A 802 -0.73 13.94 -18.47
CA GLY A 802 0.48 13.33 -17.89
C GLY A 802 0.77 11.89 -18.34
N TRP A 803 -0.08 11.32 -19.19
CA TRP A 803 0.07 9.99 -19.78
C TRP A 803 0.14 10.07 -21.30
N LEU A 804 0.86 9.14 -21.92
CA LEU A 804 0.96 8.99 -23.37
C LEU A 804 0.42 7.61 -23.76
N ALA A 805 -0.31 7.55 -24.88
CA ALA A 805 -0.73 6.28 -25.44
C ALA A 805 0.50 5.53 -25.98
N ALA A 806 0.71 4.29 -25.54
CA ALA A 806 1.77 3.41 -26.01
C ALA A 806 1.22 2.03 -26.32
N ASN A 807 1.72 1.42 -27.40
CA ASN A 807 1.38 0.06 -27.75
C ASN A 807 2.23 -0.91 -26.91
N VAL A 808 1.60 -1.60 -25.97
CA VAL A 808 2.24 -2.65 -25.14
C VAL A 808 1.57 -3.97 -25.46
N SER A 809 2.33 -4.88 -26.09
CA SER A 809 1.87 -6.22 -26.44
C SER A 809 0.66 -6.27 -27.39
N GLY A 810 0.48 -5.25 -28.24
CA GLY A 810 -0.61 -5.19 -29.22
C GLY A 810 -1.84 -4.43 -28.74
N ALA A 811 -1.87 -3.95 -27.49
CA ALA A 811 -2.92 -3.10 -26.96
C ALA A 811 -2.40 -1.66 -26.76
N MET A 812 -3.20 -0.66 -27.16
CA MET A 812 -2.89 0.74 -26.86
C MET A 812 -3.29 1.07 -25.43
N ILE A 813 -2.31 1.27 -24.55
CA ILE A 813 -2.54 1.63 -23.15
C ILE A 813 -1.88 2.96 -22.81
N CYS A 814 -2.38 3.65 -21.79
CA CYS A 814 -1.76 4.86 -21.31
C CYS A 814 -0.56 4.51 -20.40
N VAL A 815 0.63 4.93 -20.81
CA VAL A 815 1.85 4.84 -19.99
C VAL A 815 2.25 6.24 -19.56
N ARG A 816 2.74 6.36 -18.32
CA ARG A 816 3.19 7.65 -17.78
C ARG A 816 4.30 8.20 -18.67
N ASP A 817 4.19 9.46 -19.09
CA ASP A 817 5.25 10.09 -19.87
C ASP A 817 6.51 10.23 -19.01
N ARG A 818 7.51 9.38 -19.28
CA ARG A 818 8.81 9.39 -18.60
C ARG A 818 9.84 10.23 -19.33
N ARG A 819 9.49 10.90 -20.42
CA ARG A 819 10.44 11.77 -21.10
C ARG A 819 10.77 12.95 -20.16
N PRO A 820 12.04 13.17 -19.78
CA PRO A 820 12.43 14.46 -19.24
C PRO A 820 12.00 15.50 -20.27
N ARG A 821 11.19 16.49 -19.90
CA ARG A 821 10.88 17.57 -20.83
C ARG A 821 12.20 18.29 -21.12
N ASP A 822 12.73 18.02 -22.31
CA ASP A 822 13.95 18.63 -22.81
C ASP A 822 13.83 20.16 -22.79
N TRP A 823 14.94 20.75 -22.35
CA TRP A 823 15.37 22.14 -22.36
C TRP A 823 14.78 23.00 -23.50
N PRO A 824 14.33 24.23 -23.23
CA PRO A 824 14.18 25.21 -24.31
C PRO A 824 15.58 25.66 -24.77
N MET A 825 15.83 25.55 -26.09
CA MET A 825 16.83 26.38 -26.78
C MET A 825 16.34 27.82 -26.88
#